data_AF-A0A640VZU9-F1
#
_entry.id   AF-A0A640VZU9-F1
#
_cell.length_a   1.000
_cell.length_b   1.000
_cell.length_c   1.000
_cell.angle_alpha   90.00
_cell.angle_beta   90.00
_cell.angle_gamma   90.00
#
_symmetry.space_group_name_H-M   'P 1'
#
loop_
_entity.id
_entity.type
_entity.pdbx_description
1 polymer ?
#
loop_
_entity_poly.entity_id
_entity_poly.type
_entity_poly.pdbx_seq_one_letter_code
_entity_poly.pdbx_strand_id
1 'polypeptide(L)'
;MSLLEKERNSLLILAICIIIAALIIVPLKHGIAPGEGHLKDEEGYYAWAVLYKNGYYSLPIDKAEGEYHYHESISIDPRISDIVFYVEVCALDGDNKSDDIIVNLKWKNGTEIPDALIRVFLFKDKVLEERTDYSGNAELHNIPLGPRPIEVIIPSEPPIIFHKTVEIQGNIARYGIYSETNISVLTDNILDNKTIRLLYKNGYPANGLALLKKEEIINYSNENGEVILTGIKEKYGIFVVAIPHINSNEIFYEPVPYVHVFLDGKPCGITDERGTFFCSVSDEVELDIIVRDTFKRPMENVEIFLDGNEIGKTDENGRLVFKTQLDMREHFLSYHKKVDGYPIPLASGLGMVDGELHYVNHWPPGPSMLLSWFMVLGIENFFGLFLYALLIASTYLLARRFFGHRWALLTAFLVMTNGIVIMLFYGQWMGDLASASFCFLGFFLFIEGAERLISGRRKFPLILLFISGLSFAAGVTMRYSSIILCISPLFYIIWRIYPWGGKMRELFSKVNIKKVITVIFPWIIGLSIIGILLAQYNTTYFGGPFNSGYQSKHTLFIVSDNHGNQSLVTYQPEENFFEKYFNYDMDDFLNMPRIFLFILCFIPLFFVSLLGILKWRKSLVVGLFAWIAGILFIYLSQGWVLNRVVGDIRYYVAIVPAATILSVFILREIWHSNYWNELRGKKIFMLTVASLLLISGIIASADLVKSQYSRFQHMPPGLKNEIELELNELITNPEKYEGEIIFVRAIVERVLSQNAFMIEGEIVVFMQDGIEVKKGDKVSIRGMFVKDEKRPGEWMIRCQPGDVRLGEMQPLPNGKIPPFKPMKILMPTTMQILAGVFGLMAIVIIYSIGLICRRKSLS
;
A
#
# COMPACT_ATOMS: atom_id res chain seq x y z
N MET A 1 18.22 27.00 51.66
CA MET A 1 17.53 26.13 50.68
C MET A 1 18.43 24.95 50.33
N SER A 2 18.08 23.76 50.80
CA SER A 2 18.92 22.56 50.68
C SER A 2 19.08 22.14 49.21
N LEU A 3 20.16 21.42 48.88
CA LEU A 3 20.37 20.85 47.54
C LEU A 3 19.17 19.99 47.09
N LEU A 4 18.54 19.30 48.05
CA LEU A 4 17.35 18.48 47.86
C LEU A 4 16.11 19.32 47.49
N GLU A 5 15.91 20.49 48.12
CA GLU A 5 14.80 21.40 47.78
C GLU A 5 14.93 21.98 46.38
N LYS A 6 16.16 22.34 45.96
CA LYS A 6 16.41 22.89 44.61
C LYS A 6 16.16 21.84 43.53
N GLU A 7 16.54 20.59 43.80
CA GLU A 7 16.29 19.47 42.90
C GLU A 7 14.80 19.10 42.83
N ARG A 8 14.11 19.08 43.98
CA ARG A 8 12.66 18.91 44.04
C ARG A 8 11.94 19.95 43.18
N ASN A 9 12.38 21.21 43.24
CA ASN A 9 11.79 22.28 42.43
C ASN A 9 12.05 22.07 40.93
N SER A 10 13.24 21.62 40.52
CA SER A 10 13.51 21.30 39.11
C SER A 10 12.62 20.16 38.59
N LEU A 11 12.41 19.11 39.40
CA LEU A 11 11.51 18.02 39.06
C LEU A 11 10.04 18.46 39.00
N LEU A 12 9.61 19.32 39.94
CA LEU A 12 8.26 19.88 39.95
C LEU A 12 8.00 20.74 38.71
N ILE A 13 8.95 21.58 38.32
CA ILE A 13 8.86 22.39 37.09
C ILE A 13 8.72 21.47 35.87
N LEU A 14 9.54 20.43 35.77
CA LEU A 14 9.46 19.48 34.67
C LEU A 14 8.10 18.78 34.62
N ALA A 15 7.59 18.34 35.77
CA ALA A 15 6.28 17.70 35.88
C ALA A 15 5.15 18.64 35.45
N ILE A 16 5.18 19.91 35.87
CA ILE A 16 4.21 20.93 35.43
C ILE A 16 4.26 21.11 33.91
N CYS A 17 5.45 21.20 33.31
CA CYS A 17 5.57 21.34 31.87
C CYS A 17 5.01 20.12 31.10
N ILE A 18 5.24 18.90 31.61
CA ILE A 18 4.66 17.68 31.02
C ILE A 18 3.12 17.68 31.19
N ILE A 19 2.60 18.12 32.32
CA ILE A 19 1.14 18.24 32.55
C ILE A 19 0.53 19.28 31.61
N ILE A 20 1.15 20.45 31.43
CA ILE A 20 0.69 21.47 30.48
C ILE A 20 0.68 20.88 29.06
N ALA A 21 1.73 20.15 28.68
CA ALA A 21 1.78 19.47 27.39
C ALA A 21 0.66 18.44 27.23
N ALA A 22 0.36 17.66 28.29
CA ALA A 22 -0.74 16.70 28.31
C ALA A 22 -2.11 17.37 28.14
N LEU A 23 -2.35 18.50 28.82
CA LEU A 23 -3.61 19.25 28.76
C LEU A 23 -3.89 19.84 27.37
N ILE A 24 -2.85 20.10 26.58
CA ILE A 24 -2.99 20.61 25.22
C ILE A 24 -3.33 19.47 24.24
N ILE A 25 -2.82 18.26 24.48
CA ILE A 25 -2.73 17.21 23.44
C ILE A 25 -3.72 16.07 23.63
N VAL A 26 -3.92 15.60 24.86
CA VAL A 26 -4.92 14.56 25.15
C VAL A 26 -6.31 14.94 24.61
N PRO A 27 -6.75 16.23 24.63
CA PRO A 27 -8.04 16.63 24.08
C PRO A 27 -8.11 16.81 22.56
N LEU A 28 -6.98 16.82 21.83
CA LEU A 28 -7.01 16.92 20.36
C LEU A 28 -7.73 15.68 19.80
N LYS A 29 -8.62 15.85 18.82
CA LYS A 29 -9.30 14.71 18.19
C LYS A 29 -8.29 13.93 17.35
N HIS A 30 -8.01 12.69 17.75
CA HIS A 30 -7.15 11.73 17.03
C HIS A 30 -7.99 10.89 16.07
N GLY A 31 -8.92 11.53 15.35
CA GLY A 31 -9.92 10.88 14.50
C GLY A 31 -9.26 10.03 13.42
N ILE A 32 -9.50 8.73 13.50
CA ILE A 32 -8.97 7.71 12.58
C ILE A 32 -9.99 7.48 11.47
N ALA A 33 -10.55 8.55 10.90
CA ALA A 33 -11.28 8.39 9.65
C ALA A 33 -10.23 8.25 8.53
N PRO A 34 -10.33 7.24 7.65
CA PRO A 34 -9.48 7.13 6.48
C PRO A 34 -9.47 8.46 5.72
N GLY A 35 -8.29 9.08 5.56
CA GLY A 35 -8.16 10.37 4.90
C GLY A 35 -8.16 11.62 5.80
N GLU A 36 -8.29 11.51 7.12
CA GLU A 36 -8.20 12.66 8.06
C GLU A 36 -6.76 13.13 8.37
N GLY A 37 -5.76 12.70 7.60
CA GLY A 37 -4.49 13.45 7.49
C GLY A 37 -3.49 13.29 8.63
N HIS A 38 -3.56 12.18 9.37
CA HIS A 38 -2.44 11.73 10.20
C HIS A 38 -1.29 11.20 9.32
N LEU A 39 -0.05 11.15 9.83
CA LEU A 39 1.07 10.63 9.05
C LEU A 39 0.76 9.17 8.67
N LYS A 40 0.98 8.75 7.40
CA LYS A 40 0.63 7.41 6.87
C LYS A 40 1.06 6.22 7.76
N ASP A 41 2.06 6.43 8.63
CA ASP A 41 2.54 5.41 9.56
C ASP A 41 1.59 5.16 10.75
N GLU A 42 0.81 6.17 11.15
CA GLU A 42 -0.16 6.07 12.25
C GLU A 42 -1.35 5.17 11.87
N GLU A 43 -1.83 5.28 10.62
CA GLU A 43 -2.89 4.43 10.07
C GLU A 43 -2.47 2.95 10.05
N GLY A 44 -1.20 2.66 9.76
CA GLY A 44 -0.67 1.30 9.78
C GLY A 44 -0.49 0.75 11.20
N TYR A 45 0.17 1.48 12.10
CA TYR A 45 0.45 0.97 13.45
C TYR A 45 -0.81 0.79 14.29
N TYR A 46 -1.81 1.67 14.15
CA TYR A 46 -3.06 1.58 14.90
C TYR A 46 -3.88 0.37 14.49
N ALA A 47 -4.09 0.15 13.19
CA ALA A 47 -4.84 -1.00 12.70
C ALA A 47 -4.20 -2.33 13.13
N TRP A 48 -2.87 -2.43 13.08
CA TRP A 48 -2.13 -3.58 13.62
C TRP A 48 -2.26 -3.71 15.15
N ALA A 49 -2.32 -2.61 15.89
CA ALA A 49 -2.53 -2.65 17.34
C ALA A 49 -3.92 -3.20 17.71
N VAL A 50 -4.95 -2.89 16.93
CA VAL A 50 -6.30 -3.47 17.08
C VAL A 50 -6.27 -4.99 16.84
N LEU A 51 -5.59 -5.44 15.78
CA LEU A 51 -5.41 -6.86 15.51
C LEU A 51 -4.67 -7.57 16.66
N TYR A 52 -3.57 -7.00 17.15
CA TYR A 52 -2.81 -7.57 18.28
C TYR A 52 -3.63 -7.61 19.58
N LYS A 53 -4.41 -6.56 19.86
CA LYS A 53 -5.37 -6.53 20.98
C LYS A 53 -6.37 -7.69 20.89
N ASN A 54 -6.78 -8.04 19.68
CA ASN A 54 -7.74 -9.12 19.41
C ASN A 54 -7.06 -10.49 19.24
N GLY A 55 -5.73 -10.59 19.44
CA GLY A 55 -4.98 -11.84 19.40
C GLY A 55 -4.41 -12.25 18.03
N TYR A 56 -4.53 -11.39 17.01
CA TYR A 56 -4.06 -11.66 15.64
C TYR A 56 -2.67 -11.08 15.38
N TYR A 57 -1.60 -11.87 15.52
CA TYR A 57 -0.23 -11.46 15.20
C TYR A 57 0.10 -11.47 13.70
N SER A 58 -0.71 -12.21 12.94
CA SER A 58 -0.89 -12.12 11.50
C SER A 58 -2.39 -12.25 11.24
N LEU A 59 -2.90 -11.66 10.16
CA LEU A 59 -4.31 -11.69 9.81
C LEU A 59 -4.51 -12.75 8.71
N PRO A 60 -5.18 -13.89 9.01
CA PRO A 60 -5.60 -14.83 7.98
C PRO A 60 -6.45 -14.12 6.92
N ILE A 61 -6.26 -14.46 5.64
CA ILE A 61 -6.98 -13.75 4.57
C ILE A 61 -8.49 -13.96 4.65
N ASP A 62 -8.95 -15.11 5.15
CA ASP A 62 -10.37 -15.38 5.39
C ASP A 62 -11.02 -14.44 6.42
N LYS A 63 -10.20 -13.75 7.21
CA LYS A 63 -10.64 -12.75 8.19
C LYS A 63 -10.38 -11.33 7.74
N ALA A 64 -9.85 -11.12 6.53
CA ALA A 64 -9.72 -9.80 5.94
C ALA A 64 -11.05 -9.40 5.28
N GLU A 65 -11.44 -8.15 5.49
CA GLU A 65 -12.62 -7.57 4.85
C GLU A 65 -12.42 -7.49 3.32
N GLY A 66 -13.44 -7.88 2.55
CA GLY A 66 -13.37 -7.85 1.09
C GLY A 66 -14.67 -8.29 0.40
N GLU A 67 -14.84 -7.83 -0.84
CA GLU A 67 -15.90 -8.27 -1.76
C GLU A 67 -15.26 -9.04 -2.93
N TYR A 68 -15.76 -10.25 -3.18
CA TYR A 68 -15.24 -11.16 -4.19
C TYR A 68 -16.32 -11.44 -5.23
N HIS A 69 -15.94 -11.37 -6.51
CA HIS A 69 -16.84 -11.55 -7.64
C HIS A 69 -16.26 -12.57 -8.62
N TYR A 70 -17.11 -13.41 -9.19
CA TYR A 70 -16.77 -14.33 -10.27
C TYR A 70 -17.93 -14.47 -11.25
N HIS A 71 -17.65 -14.77 -12.50
CA HIS A 71 -18.65 -14.95 -13.55
C HIS A 71 -18.35 -16.22 -14.36
N GLU A 72 -19.38 -17.00 -14.63
CA GLU A 72 -19.37 -18.19 -15.47
C GLU A 72 -20.46 -18.06 -16.54
N SER A 73 -20.23 -18.65 -17.72
CA SER A 73 -21.30 -18.83 -18.71
C SER A 73 -21.66 -20.30 -18.86
N ILE A 74 -22.95 -20.57 -19.05
CA ILE A 74 -23.52 -21.90 -19.20
C ILE A 74 -24.38 -21.97 -20.46
N SER A 75 -24.40 -23.12 -21.13
CA SER A 75 -25.20 -23.34 -22.35
C SER A 75 -26.12 -24.54 -22.18
N ILE A 76 -27.39 -24.39 -22.55
CA ILE A 76 -28.40 -25.46 -22.54
C ILE A 76 -28.55 -26.01 -23.97
N ASP A 77 -27.48 -26.55 -24.54
CA ASP A 77 -27.60 -27.44 -25.71
C ASP A 77 -27.45 -28.89 -25.21
N PRO A 78 -28.40 -29.79 -25.47
CA PRO A 78 -28.29 -31.19 -25.04
C PRO A 78 -27.04 -31.88 -25.61
N ARG A 79 -26.51 -31.45 -26.77
CA ARG A 79 -25.23 -31.95 -27.30
C ARG A 79 -24.02 -31.48 -26.49
N ILE A 80 -24.15 -30.36 -25.78
CA ILE A 80 -23.15 -29.84 -24.85
C ILE A 80 -23.27 -30.54 -23.49
N SER A 81 -24.47 -30.92 -23.06
CA SER A 81 -24.72 -31.57 -21.76
C SER A 81 -24.04 -32.94 -21.56
N ASP A 82 -23.57 -33.55 -22.65
CA ASP A 82 -22.80 -34.80 -22.66
C ASP A 82 -21.28 -34.58 -22.80
N ILE A 83 -20.79 -33.34 -22.79
CA ILE A 83 -19.35 -33.03 -22.85
C ILE A 83 -18.82 -32.77 -21.44
N VAL A 84 -17.79 -33.51 -21.07
CA VAL A 84 -16.96 -33.25 -19.90
C VAL A 84 -15.77 -32.41 -20.35
N PHE A 85 -15.81 -31.13 -19.98
CA PHE A 85 -14.73 -30.17 -20.23
C PHE A 85 -13.98 -29.92 -18.93
N TYR A 86 -12.82 -30.55 -18.79
CA TYR A 86 -11.91 -30.29 -17.70
C TYR A 86 -10.86 -29.29 -18.16
N VAL A 87 -10.69 -28.23 -17.39
CA VAL A 87 -9.62 -27.26 -17.59
C VAL A 87 -8.76 -27.31 -16.35
N GLU A 88 -7.55 -27.81 -16.52
CA GLU A 88 -6.51 -27.65 -15.53
C GLU A 88 -5.79 -26.34 -15.83
N VAL A 89 -6.00 -25.35 -14.97
CA VAL A 89 -5.15 -24.17 -14.97
C VAL A 89 -3.89 -24.58 -14.22
N CYS A 90 -2.85 -24.95 -14.98
CA CYS A 90 -1.54 -25.31 -14.45
C CYS A 90 -0.76 -24.05 -14.03
N ALA A 91 -1.37 -23.23 -13.17
CA ALA A 91 -0.61 -22.17 -12.52
C ALA A 91 0.10 -22.79 -11.30
N LEU A 92 1.42 -22.94 -11.43
CA LEU A 92 2.42 -23.06 -10.36
C LEU A 92 2.81 -24.46 -9.87
N ASP A 93 3.47 -25.28 -10.69
CA ASP A 93 4.50 -26.20 -10.19
C ASP A 93 5.55 -26.49 -11.28
N GLY A 94 6.84 -26.62 -10.97
CA GLY A 94 7.39 -27.81 -10.33
C GLY A 94 8.10 -28.74 -11.33
N ASP A 95 7.74 -28.69 -12.62
CA ASP A 95 8.16 -29.70 -13.62
C ASP A 95 9.01 -29.18 -14.81
N ASN A 96 9.26 -27.87 -14.91
CA ASN A 96 10.01 -27.22 -16.00
C ASN A 96 9.37 -27.29 -17.41
N LYS A 97 8.05 -27.54 -17.52
CA LYS A 97 7.32 -27.45 -18.79
C LYS A 97 6.57 -26.12 -18.92
N SER A 98 6.16 -25.77 -20.14
CA SER A 98 5.84 -24.38 -20.54
C SER A 98 4.32 -24.11 -20.60
N ASP A 99 3.49 -24.82 -19.83
CA ASP A 99 2.07 -24.99 -20.13
C ASP A 99 1.19 -24.23 -19.13
N ASP A 100 0.37 -23.27 -19.59
CA ASP A 100 -0.44 -22.38 -18.73
C ASP A 100 -1.85 -22.94 -18.47
N ILE A 101 -2.42 -23.64 -19.45
CA ILE A 101 -3.71 -24.31 -19.35
C ILE A 101 -3.65 -25.65 -20.09
N ILE A 102 -4.05 -26.72 -19.42
CA ILE A 102 -4.33 -28.02 -20.02
C ILE A 102 -5.84 -28.19 -20.11
N VAL A 103 -6.34 -28.34 -21.32
CA VAL A 103 -7.72 -28.67 -21.61
C VAL A 103 -7.82 -30.17 -21.86
N ASN A 104 -8.72 -30.85 -21.15
CA ASN A 104 -9.12 -32.22 -21.44
C ASN A 104 -10.62 -32.26 -21.81
N LEU A 105 -10.90 -32.77 -23.01
CA LEU A 105 -12.23 -32.93 -23.57
C LEU A 105 -12.60 -34.41 -23.73
N LYS A 106 -13.70 -34.80 -23.08
CA LYS A 106 -14.28 -36.15 -23.18
C LYS A 106 -15.78 -36.08 -23.27
N TRP A 107 -16.40 -37.09 -23.85
CA TRP A 107 -17.82 -37.36 -23.71
C TRP A 107 -18.10 -37.93 -22.31
N LYS A 108 -19.33 -37.76 -21.82
CA LYS A 108 -19.80 -38.24 -20.50
C LYS A 108 -19.71 -39.76 -20.33
N ASN A 109 -19.70 -40.50 -21.45
CA ASN A 109 -19.43 -41.94 -21.48
C ASN A 109 -17.93 -42.29 -21.35
N GLY A 110 -17.06 -41.29 -21.20
CA GLY A 110 -15.60 -41.42 -21.06
C GLY A 110 -14.81 -41.40 -22.37
N THR A 111 -15.46 -41.34 -23.54
CA THR A 111 -14.78 -41.35 -24.85
C THR A 111 -14.08 -40.01 -25.12
N GLU A 112 -12.82 -40.03 -25.55
CA GLU A 112 -12.06 -38.81 -25.85
C GLU A 112 -12.59 -38.05 -27.09
N ILE A 113 -12.43 -36.72 -27.10
CA ILE A 113 -12.86 -35.86 -28.22
C ILE A 113 -11.61 -35.30 -28.92
N PRO A 114 -11.12 -35.96 -29.99
CA PRO A 114 -9.98 -35.47 -30.75
C PRO A 114 -10.37 -34.35 -31.74
N ASP A 115 -9.39 -33.55 -32.13
CA ASP A 115 -9.51 -32.50 -33.16
C ASP A 115 -10.53 -31.38 -32.86
N ALA A 116 -10.93 -31.22 -31.59
CA ALA A 116 -11.71 -30.09 -31.14
C ALA A 116 -10.82 -28.83 -31.10
N LEU A 117 -11.28 -27.74 -31.68
CA LEU A 117 -10.57 -26.46 -31.70
C LEU A 117 -10.89 -25.67 -30.43
N ILE A 118 -9.87 -25.37 -29.65
CA ILE A 118 -9.90 -24.52 -28.47
C ILE A 118 -9.42 -23.14 -28.86
N ARG A 119 -10.19 -22.10 -28.52
CA ARG A 119 -9.83 -20.70 -28.75
C ARG A 119 -9.86 -19.93 -27.46
N VAL A 120 -8.75 -19.29 -27.10
CA VAL A 120 -8.66 -18.42 -25.93
C VAL A 120 -8.49 -16.99 -26.41
N PHE A 121 -9.44 -16.12 -26.06
CA PHE A 121 -9.40 -14.72 -26.45
C PHE A 121 -8.51 -13.91 -25.48
N LEU A 122 -7.35 -13.48 -25.97
CA LEU A 122 -6.45 -12.54 -25.29
C LEU A 122 -6.85 -11.10 -25.68
N PHE A 123 -6.60 -10.13 -24.79
CA PHE A 123 -6.97 -8.72 -25.03
C PHE A 123 -6.48 -8.21 -26.41
N LYS A 124 -7.32 -7.41 -27.10
CA LYS A 124 -7.06 -6.79 -28.43
C LYS A 124 -6.90 -7.79 -29.59
N ASP A 125 -8.01 -8.41 -30.00
CA ASP A 125 -8.14 -9.25 -31.21
C ASP A 125 -7.14 -10.40 -31.35
N LYS A 126 -6.44 -10.77 -30.27
CA LYS A 126 -5.43 -11.82 -30.26
C LYS A 126 -6.05 -13.08 -29.72
N VAL A 127 -6.30 -14.06 -30.59
CA VAL A 127 -6.87 -15.37 -30.22
C VAL A 127 -5.75 -16.40 -30.24
N LEU A 128 -5.59 -17.15 -29.15
CA LEU A 128 -4.79 -18.38 -29.16
C LEU A 128 -5.69 -19.52 -29.59
N GLU A 129 -5.22 -20.34 -30.53
CA GLU A 129 -5.95 -21.49 -31.02
C GLU A 129 -5.10 -22.74 -30.82
N GLU A 130 -5.70 -23.81 -30.32
CA GLU A 130 -5.05 -25.13 -30.25
C GLU A 130 -6.07 -26.24 -30.51
N ARG A 131 -5.63 -27.41 -30.99
CA ARG A 131 -6.50 -28.56 -31.24
C ARG A 131 -6.25 -29.68 -30.25
N THR A 132 -7.30 -30.37 -29.84
CA THR A 132 -7.14 -31.55 -29.00
C THR A 132 -6.47 -32.70 -29.76
N ASP A 133 -5.55 -33.38 -29.07
CA ASP A 133 -4.88 -34.57 -29.55
C ASP A 133 -5.81 -35.80 -29.55
N TYR A 134 -5.27 -36.97 -29.92
CA TYR A 134 -6.02 -38.24 -29.93
C TYR A 134 -6.52 -38.68 -28.54
N SER A 135 -6.01 -38.08 -27.46
CA SER A 135 -6.42 -38.32 -26.07
C SER A 135 -7.40 -37.25 -25.55
N GLY A 136 -7.83 -36.34 -26.42
CA GLY A 136 -8.71 -35.23 -26.06
C GLY A 136 -8.02 -34.09 -25.32
N ASN A 137 -6.68 -34.02 -25.34
CA ASN A 137 -5.90 -33.01 -24.62
C ASN A 137 -5.47 -31.86 -25.54
N ALA A 138 -5.56 -30.62 -25.08
CA ALA A 138 -4.92 -29.47 -25.71
C ALA A 138 -4.15 -28.67 -24.66
N GLU A 139 -2.94 -28.25 -25.01
CA GLU A 139 -2.05 -27.47 -24.12
C GLU A 139 -1.91 -26.06 -24.70
N LEU A 140 -2.25 -25.04 -23.92
CA LEU A 140 -2.14 -23.65 -24.36
C LEU A 140 -1.17 -22.88 -23.47
N HIS A 141 -0.34 -22.04 -24.11
CA HIS A 141 0.75 -21.30 -23.48
C HIS A 141 0.59 -19.78 -23.66
N ASN A 142 1.19 -19.00 -22.76
CA ASN A 142 1.24 -17.54 -22.74
C ASN A 142 -0.11 -16.82 -22.52
N ILE A 143 -0.91 -17.31 -21.57
CA ILE A 143 -2.24 -16.74 -21.30
C ILE A 143 -2.16 -15.73 -20.14
N PRO A 144 -2.42 -14.41 -20.36
CA PRO A 144 -2.31 -13.40 -19.32
C PRO A 144 -3.45 -13.50 -18.29
N LEU A 145 -3.19 -13.00 -17.08
CA LEU A 145 -4.14 -12.96 -15.96
C LEU A 145 -5.47 -12.27 -16.30
N GLY A 146 -6.52 -12.65 -15.58
CA GLY A 146 -7.90 -12.16 -15.69
C GLY A 146 -8.87 -13.21 -16.26
N PRO A 147 -10.17 -12.89 -16.34
CA PRO A 147 -11.16 -13.73 -17.00
C PRO A 147 -10.86 -13.84 -18.50
N ARG A 148 -10.77 -15.09 -18.98
CA ARG A 148 -10.53 -15.45 -20.36
C ARG A 148 -11.71 -16.24 -20.90
N PRO A 149 -12.44 -15.72 -21.91
CA PRO A 149 -13.38 -16.55 -22.62
C PRO A 149 -12.60 -17.59 -23.42
N ILE A 150 -12.98 -18.85 -23.24
CA ILE A 150 -12.54 -19.99 -24.02
C ILE A 150 -13.73 -20.43 -24.89
N GLU A 151 -13.56 -20.45 -26.21
CA GLU A 151 -14.48 -21.05 -27.16
C GLU A 151 -13.97 -22.45 -27.51
N VAL A 152 -14.84 -23.44 -27.44
CA VAL A 152 -14.56 -24.82 -27.83
C VAL A 152 -15.45 -25.16 -29.01
N ILE A 153 -14.83 -25.55 -30.13
CA ILE A 153 -15.51 -25.95 -31.36
C ILE A 153 -15.20 -27.42 -31.63
N ILE A 154 -16.21 -28.28 -31.47
CA ILE A 154 -16.09 -29.69 -31.79
C ILE A 154 -16.49 -29.91 -33.26
N PRO A 155 -15.69 -30.64 -34.04
CA PRO A 155 -15.98 -30.93 -35.43
C PRO A 155 -17.14 -31.93 -35.55
N SER A 156 -18.37 -31.40 -35.63
CA SER A 156 -19.60 -32.14 -35.92
C SER A 156 -20.39 -31.44 -37.03
N GLU A 157 -21.43 -32.09 -37.57
CA GLU A 157 -22.36 -31.46 -38.52
C GLU A 157 -23.78 -31.35 -37.91
N PRO A 158 -24.25 -30.15 -37.53
CA PRO A 158 -23.51 -28.88 -37.46
C PRO A 158 -22.50 -28.85 -36.29
N PRO A 159 -21.47 -27.98 -36.34
CA PRO A 159 -20.43 -27.93 -35.30
C PRO A 159 -21.04 -27.57 -33.95
N ILE A 160 -20.59 -28.26 -32.90
CA ILE A 160 -20.96 -27.94 -31.52
C ILE A 160 -19.97 -26.87 -31.05
N ILE A 161 -20.48 -25.68 -30.74
CA ILE A 161 -19.69 -24.55 -30.24
C ILE A 161 -20.20 -24.19 -28.86
N PHE A 162 -19.30 -24.10 -27.89
CA PHE A 162 -19.65 -23.61 -26.56
C PHE A 162 -18.55 -22.73 -25.99
N HIS A 163 -18.96 -21.79 -25.14
CA HIS A 163 -18.09 -20.81 -24.52
C HIS A 163 -18.01 -21.09 -23.02
N LYS A 164 -16.82 -20.97 -22.45
CA LYS A 164 -16.60 -21.02 -21.00
C LYS A 164 -15.63 -19.94 -20.61
N THR A 165 -15.93 -19.18 -19.56
CA THR A 165 -14.97 -18.20 -19.02
C THR A 165 -14.09 -18.86 -17.97
N VAL A 166 -12.78 -18.85 -18.18
CA VAL A 166 -11.78 -19.32 -17.20
C VAL A 166 -11.08 -18.11 -16.62
N GLU A 167 -11.17 -17.92 -15.31
CA GLU A 167 -10.46 -16.84 -14.64
C GLU A 167 -9.04 -17.27 -14.24
N ILE A 168 -8.04 -16.65 -14.86
CA ILE A 168 -6.64 -16.87 -14.55
C ILE A 168 -6.25 -15.80 -13.52
N GLN A 169 -6.47 -16.09 -12.24
CA GLN A 169 -6.30 -15.06 -11.22
C GLN A 169 -4.83 -14.79 -10.88
N GLY A 170 -4.48 -13.50 -10.83
CA GLY A 170 -3.28 -13.02 -10.18
C GLY A 170 -3.51 -12.86 -8.69
N ASN A 171 -3.07 -13.86 -7.92
CA ASN A 171 -2.78 -13.85 -6.49
C ASN A 171 -3.47 -12.80 -5.58
N ILE A 172 -4.81 -12.82 -5.52
CA ILE A 172 -5.53 -12.49 -4.28
C ILE A 172 -5.86 -13.82 -3.64
N ALA A 173 -4.94 -14.31 -2.83
CA ALA A 173 -5.03 -15.66 -2.29
C ALA A 173 -6.28 -15.84 -1.42
N ARG A 174 -6.82 -17.05 -1.49
CA ARG A 174 -7.97 -17.61 -0.77
C ARG A 174 -9.37 -17.33 -1.31
N TYR A 175 -9.59 -16.39 -2.23
CA TYR A 175 -10.93 -16.16 -2.77
C TYR A 175 -10.95 -15.92 -4.28
N GLY A 176 -10.29 -16.81 -5.02
CA GLY A 176 -10.84 -17.20 -6.31
C GLY A 176 -12.07 -18.06 -6.05
N ILE A 177 -13.24 -17.58 -6.47
CA ILE A 177 -14.46 -18.38 -6.48
C ILE A 177 -14.31 -19.34 -7.66
N TYR A 178 -14.32 -20.64 -7.38
CA TYR A 178 -14.37 -21.69 -8.38
C TYR A 178 -15.73 -22.37 -8.36
N SER A 179 -16.37 -22.53 -9.51
CA SER A 179 -17.64 -23.23 -9.64
C SER A 179 -17.53 -24.50 -10.50
N GLU A 180 -18.24 -25.53 -10.07
CA GLU A 180 -18.62 -26.69 -10.88
C GLU A 180 -20.14 -26.65 -11.05
N THR A 181 -20.61 -26.32 -12.25
CA THR A 181 -22.04 -26.28 -12.58
C THR A 181 -22.44 -27.47 -13.44
N ASN A 182 -23.30 -28.35 -12.92
CA ASN A 182 -23.91 -29.44 -13.67
C ASN A 182 -25.32 -29.06 -14.11
N ILE A 183 -25.64 -29.30 -15.38
CA ILE A 183 -26.94 -28.98 -15.97
C ILE A 183 -27.66 -30.29 -16.31
N SER A 184 -28.84 -30.50 -15.73
CA SER A 184 -29.71 -31.62 -16.08
C SER A 184 -30.97 -31.09 -16.76
N VAL A 185 -31.15 -31.43 -18.04
CA VAL A 185 -32.36 -31.07 -18.78
C VAL A 185 -33.47 -32.06 -18.45
N LEU A 186 -34.60 -31.56 -17.96
CA LEU A 186 -35.74 -32.34 -17.46
C LEU A 186 -36.85 -32.52 -18.51
N THR A 187 -36.91 -31.65 -19.52
CA THR A 187 -37.86 -31.73 -20.64
C THR A 187 -37.16 -31.82 -21.98
N ASP A 188 -37.84 -32.37 -22.99
CA ASP A 188 -37.30 -32.52 -24.35
C ASP A 188 -38.20 -31.84 -25.39
N ASN A 189 -38.38 -30.53 -25.26
CA ASN A 189 -39.20 -29.77 -26.20
C ASN A 189 -38.52 -29.67 -27.57
N ILE A 190 -39.31 -29.66 -28.64
CA ILE A 190 -38.85 -29.47 -30.03
C ILE A 190 -39.67 -28.36 -30.71
N LEU A 191 -39.19 -27.83 -31.83
CA LEU A 191 -39.89 -26.79 -32.59
C LEU A 191 -41.13 -27.31 -33.33
N ASP A 192 -41.29 -28.62 -33.48
CA ASP A 192 -42.45 -29.21 -34.15
C ASP A 192 -43.77 -28.86 -33.43
N ASN A 193 -44.78 -28.49 -34.20
CA ASN A 193 -46.10 -28.01 -33.74
C ASN A 193 -46.06 -26.73 -32.88
N LYS A 194 -44.95 -25.99 -32.88
CA LYS A 194 -44.85 -24.65 -32.26
C LYS A 194 -45.35 -23.57 -33.21
N THR A 195 -45.85 -22.47 -32.65
CA THR A 195 -46.41 -21.37 -33.44
C THR A 195 -45.49 -20.17 -33.42
N ILE A 196 -45.01 -19.76 -34.60
CA ILE A 196 -44.32 -18.48 -34.79
C ILE A 196 -45.34 -17.42 -35.15
N ARG A 197 -45.37 -16.32 -34.40
CA ARG A 197 -46.19 -15.15 -34.68
C ARG A 197 -45.32 -13.99 -35.16
N LEU A 198 -45.66 -13.46 -36.32
CA LEU A 198 -44.98 -12.36 -37.01
C LEU A 198 -45.83 -11.09 -36.92
N LEU A 199 -45.24 -10.02 -36.39
CA LEU A 199 -45.88 -8.71 -36.27
C LEU A 199 -45.01 -7.64 -36.93
N TYR A 200 -45.64 -6.75 -37.70
CA TYR A 200 -44.98 -5.52 -38.13
C TYR A 200 -44.72 -4.60 -36.95
N LYS A 201 -43.80 -3.63 -37.11
CA LYS A 201 -43.42 -2.65 -36.08
C LYS A 201 -44.58 -1.88 -35.45
N ASN A 202 -45.69 -1.74 -36.18
CA ASN A 202 -46.92 -1.10 -35.71
C ASN A 202 -47.85 -2.05 -34.93
N GLY A 203 -47.42 -3.28 -34.64
CA GLY A 203 -48.16 -4.29 -33.88
C GLY A 203 -49.19 -5.07 -34.71
N TYR A 204 -49.33 -4.79 -36.01
CA TYR A 204 -50.28 -5.50 -36.87
C TYR A 204 -49.73 -6.86 -37.29
N PRO A 205 -50.58 -7.92 -37.33
CA PRO A 205 -50.28 -9.21 -37.93
C PRO A 205 -49.64 -9.11 -39.32
N ALA A 206 -48.50 -9.76 -39.50
CA ALA A 206 -47.86 -9.87 -40.80
C ALA A 206 -48.43 -11.08 -41.54
N ASN A 207 -49.49 -10.87 -42.33
CA ASN A 207 -50.19 -11.91 -43.09
C ASN A 207 -49.53 -12.16 -44.45
N GLY A 208 -49.56 -13.42 -44.93
CA GLY A 208 -49.07 -13.81 -46.25
C GLY A 208 -47.55 -13.86 -46.43
N LEU A 209 -46.77 -13.72 -45.36
CA LEU A 209 -45.32 -13.89 -45.38
C LEU A 209 -44.95 -15.38 -45.38
N ALA A 210 -43.95 -15.73 -46.18
CA ALA A 210 -43.35 -17.05 -46.18
C ALA A 210 -42.29 -17.15 -45.08
N LEU A 211 -42.33 -18.24 -44.33
CA LEU A 211 -41.27 -18.62 -43.41
C LEU A 211 -40.41 -19.70 -44.06
N LEU A 212 -39.13 -19.40 -44.26
CA LEU A 212 -38.17 -20.31 -44.89
C LEU A 212 -37.14 -20.81 -43.89
N LYS A 213 -36.67 -22.05 -44.07
CA LYS A 213 -35.50 -22.63 -43.39
C LYS A 213 -34.63 -23.32 -44.44
N LYS A 214 -33.36 -22.93 -44.54
CA LYS A 214 -32.42 -23.40 -45.59
C LYS A 214 -33.01 -23.27 -47.00
N GLU A 215 -33.63 -22.13 -47.31
CA GLU A 215 -34.26 -21.82 -48.60
C GLU A 215 -35.51 -22.66 -48.95
N GLU A 216 -35.91 -23.60 -48.10
CA GLU A 216 -37.17 -24.34 -48.21
C GLU A 216 -38.30 -23.65 -47.43
N ILE A 217 -39.49 -23.61 -48.01
CA ILE A 217 -40.67 -23.01 -47.39
C ILE A 217 -41.22 -23.98 -46.35
N ILE A 218 -41.39 -23.50 -45.12
CA ILE A 218 -42.08 -24.25 -44.06
C ILE A 218 -43.57 -24.04 -44.19
N ASN A 219 -44.01 -22.78 -44.15
CA ASN A 219 -45.43 -22.41 -44.28
C ASN A 219 -45.57 -20.90 -44.52
N TYR A 220 -46.80 -20.45 -44.75
CA TYR A 220 -47.18 -19.05 -44.84
C TYR A 220 -47.91 -18.60 -43.59
N SER A 221 -47.67 -17.35 -43.17
CA SER A 221 -48.37 -16.73 -42.04
C SER A 221 -49.84 -16.49 -42.37
N ASN A 222 -50.74 -16.86 -41.45
CA ASN A 222 -52.19 -16.66 -41.58
C ASN A 222 -52.61 -15.19 -41.30
N GLU A 223 -53.93 -14.94 -41.24
CA GLU A 223 -54.51 -13.61 -40.96
C GLU A 223 -54.10 -13.02 -39.58
N ASN A 224 -53.69 -13.87 -38.64
CA ASN A 224 -53.18 -13.48 -37.32
C ASN A 224 -51.64 -13.32 -37.29
N GLY A 225 -50.98 -13.51 -38.43
CA GLY A 225 -49.52 -13.48 -38.57
C GLY A 225 -48.86 -14.75 -38.04
N GLU A 226 -49.61 -15.83 -37.86
CA GLU A 226 -49.13 -17.06 -37.22
C GLU A 226 -48.74 -18.12 -38.26
N VAL A 227 -47.63 -18.79 -37.99
CA VAL A 227 -47.04 -19.88 -38.76
C VAL A 227 -46.85 -21.06 -37.82
N ILE A 228 -47.54 -22.17 -38.08
CA ILE A 228 -47.30 -23.42 -37.35
C ILE A 228 -46.11 -24.13 -38.00
N LEU A 229 -45.09 -24.41 -37.19
CA LEU A 229 -43.92 -25.17 -37.59
C LEU A 229 -44.29 -26.66 -37.67
N THR A 230 -44.06 -27.28 -38.83
CA THR A 230 -44.37 -28.70 -39.05
C THR A 230 -43.17 -29.43 -39.65
N GLY A 231 -42.83 -30.60 -39.12
CA GLY A 231 -41.70 -31.42 -39.58
C GLY A 231 -40.34 -30.99 -39.04
N ILE A 232 -40.29 -30.08 -38.05
CA ILE A 232 -39.05 -29.51 -37.51
C ILE A 232 -38.71 -30.22 -36.19
N LYS A 233 -37.90 -31.28 -36.29
CA LYS A 233 -37.50 -32.07 -35.11
C LYS A 233 -36.40 -31.41 -34.28
N GLU A 234 -35.84 -30.30 -34.73
CA GLU A 234 -34.80 -29.58 -34.02
C GLU A 234 -35.38 -28.71 -32.88
N LYS A 235 -34.59 -28.49 -31.83
CA LYS A 235 -34.93 -27.60 -30.71
C LYS A 235 -34.76 -26.11 -31.02
N TYR A 236 -34.00 -25.80 -32.06
CA TYR A 236 -33.70 -24.43 -32.48
C TYR A 236 -33.60 -24.35 -34.01
N GLY A 237 -33.70 -23.14 -34.54
CA GLY A 237 -33.57 -22.91 -35.98
C GLY A 237 -33.30 -21.46 -36.32
N ILE A 238 -32.65 -21.27 -37.46
CA ILE A 238 -32.53 -19.99 -38.14
C ILE A 238 -33.55 -19.98 -39.27
N PHE A 239 -34.38 -18.95 -39.29
CA PHE A 239 -35.49 -18.82 -40.23
C PHE A 239 -35.40 -17.48 -40.94
N VAL A 240 -35.94 -17.43 -42.17
CA VAL A 240 -36.04 -16.22 -42.98
C VAL A 240 -37.51 -15.91 -43.20
N VAL A 241 -37.90 -14.68 -42.93
CA VAL A 241 -39.22 -14.13 -43.27
C VAL A 241 -39.11 -13.44 -44.62
N ALA A 242 -39.94 -13.84 -45.59
CA ALA A 242 -39.90 -13.27 -46.93
C ALA A 242 -41.30 -13.08 -47.53
N ILE A 243 -41.44 -12.15 -48.48
CA ILE A 243 -42.64 -11.98 -49.30
C ILE A 243 -42.49 -12.83 -50.57
N PRO A 244 -43.47 -13.69 -50.90
CA PRO A 244 -43.48 -14.41 -52.17
C PRO A 244 -43.88 -13.46 -53.33
N HIS A 245 -43.05 -13.41 -54.37
CA HIS A 245 -43.36 -12.75 -55.63
C HIS A 245 -43.47 -13.79 -56.75
N ILE A 246 -44.58 -13.76 -57.49
CA ILE A 246 -44.85 -14.70 -58.59
C ILE A 246 -44.45 -14.03 -59.90
N ASN A 247 -43.49 -14.60 -60.66
CA ASN A 247 -43.15 -14.10 -61.99
C ASN A 247 -43.04 -15.23 -63.02
N SER A 248 -44.00 -15.29 -63.94
CA SER A 248 -44.08 -16.05 -65.22
C SER A 248 -43.65 -17.54 -65.29
N ASN A 249 -43.12 -18.15 -64.22
CA ASN A 249 -43.00 -19.59 -63.91
C ASN A 249 -42.11 -19.87 -62.67
N GLU A 250 -41.58 -18.84 -61.99
CA GLU A 250 -40.79 -18.99 -60.76
C GLU A 250 -41.35 -18.09 -59.64
N ILE A 251 -41.30 -18.59 -58.39
CA ILE A 251 -41.59 -17.81 -57.20
C ILE A 251 -40.25 -17.38 -56.61
N PHE A 252 -40.01 -16.07 -56.48
CA PHE A 252 -38.86 -15.57 -55.73
C PHE A 252 -39.32 -15.00 -54.38
N TYR A 253 -38.47 -15.15 -53.37
CA TYR A 253 -38.76 -14.74 -52.00
C TYR A 253 -37.93 -13.52 -51.64
N GLU A 254 -38.58 -12.36 -51.44
CA GLU A 254 -37.90 -11.13 -51.03
C GLU A 254 -37.88 -11.03 -49.49
N PRO A 255 -36.71 -11.01 -48.84
CA PRO A 255 -36.64 -11.00 -47.38
C PRO A 255 -37.22 -9.72 -46.76
N VAL A 256 -37.89 -9.86 -45.61
CA VAL A 256 -38.56 -8.76 -44.91
C VAL A 256 -37.83 -8.40 -43.62
N PRO A 257 -37.14 -7.24 -43.57
CA PRO A 257 -36.46 -6.81 -42.36
C PRO A 257 -37.42 -6.19 -41.34
N TYR A 258 -36.99 -6.15 -40.07
CA TYR A 258 -37.67 -5.45 -38.97
C TYR A 258 -39.06 -5.99 -38.57
N VAL A 259 -39.31 -7.28 -38.79
CA VAL A 259 -40.52 -7.98 -38.30
C VAL A 259 -40.27 -8.51 -36.90
N HIS A 260 -41.17 -8.23 -35.96
CA HIS A 260 -41.12 -8.78 -34.61
C HIS A 260 -41.61 -10.23 -34.62
N VAL A 261 -40.83 -11.12 -34.02
CA VAL A 261 -41.08 -12.56 -34.04
C VAL A 261 -41.30 -13.07 -32.62
N PHE A 262 -42.34 -13.89 -32.44
CA PHE A 262 -42.64 -14.58 -31.20
C PHE A 262 -42.82 -16.08 -31.44
N LEU A 263 -42.25 -16.95 -30.60
CA LEU A 263 -42.49 -18.40 -30.60
C LEU A 263 -43.38 -18.75 -29.41
N ASP A 264 -44.57 -19.30 -29.64
CA ASP A 264 -45.58 -19.60 -28.61
C ASP A 264 -45.84 -18.39 -27.67
N GLY A 265 -45.80 -17.17 -28.22
CA GLY A 265 -45.97 -15.92 -27.48
C GLY A 265 -44.73 -15.37 -26.78
N LYS A 266 -43.59 -16.09 -26.82
CA LYS A 266 -42.30 -15.63 -26.29
C LYS A 266 -41.51 -14.85 -27.35
N PRO A 267 -40.95 -13.67 -27.05
CA PRO A 267 -40.20 -12.88 -28.04
C PRO A 267 -38.91 -13.60 -28.47
N CYS A 268 -38.73 -13.78 -29.78
CA CYS A 268 -37.51 -14.31 -30.39
C CYS A 268 -36.61 -13.20 -30.97
N GLY A 269 -37.11 -11.96 -31.00
CA GLY A 269 -36.38 -10.80 -31.49
C GLY A 269 -37.04 -10.15 -32.70
N ILE A 270 -36.22 -9.49 -33.51
CA ILE A 270 -36.61 -8.76 -34.71
C ILE A 270 -35.79 -9.29 -35.88
N THR A 271 -36.39 -9.45 -37.05
CA THR A 271 -35.67 -9.89 -38.25
C THR A 271 -34.59 -8.88 -38.67
N ASP A 272 -33.43 -9.38 -39.08
CA ASP A 272 -32.31 -8.57 -39.57
C ASP A 272 -32.56 -8.00 -40.98
N GLU A 273 -31.57 -7.29 -41.55
CA GLU A 273 -31.66 -6.73 -42.90
C GLU A 273 -31.92 -7.76 -44.01
N ARG A 274 -31.66 -9.04 -43.73
CA ARG A 274 -31.90 -10.19 -44.62
C ARG A 274 -33.15 -10.97 -44.24
N GLY A 275 -34.04 -10.39 -43.41
CA GLY A 275 -35.25 -11.05 -42.94
C GLY A 275 -35.01 -12.25 -42.03
N THR A 276 -33.78 -12.44 -41.52
CA THR A 276 -33.36 -13.61 -40.77
C THR A 276 -33.61 -13.41 -39.27
N PHE A 277 -34.02 -14.48 -38.58
CA PHE A 277 -34.08 -14.51 -37.12
C PHE A 277 -33.74 -15.91 -36.58
N PHE A 278 -33.37 -15.96 -35.29
CA PHE A 278 -33.13 -17.19 -34.56
C PHE A 278 -34.25 -17.42 -33.54
N CYS A 279 -34.72 -18.65 -33.39
CA CYS A 279 -35.58 -19.04 -32.28
C CYS A 279 -35.22 -20.41 -31.73
N SER A 280 -35.45 -20.60 -30.43
CA SER A 280 -35.28 -21.85 -29.71
C SER A 280 -36.41 -22.08 -28.72
N VAL A 281 -36.66 -23.35 -28.40
CA VAL A 281 -37.56 -23.74 -27.32
C VAL A 281 -36.88 -23.55 -25.96
N SER A 282 -37.70 -23.40 -24.91
CA SER A 282 -37.24 -23.46 -23.52
C SER A 282 -37.44 -24.87 -22.97
N ASP A 283 -36.48 -25.35 -22.18
CA ASP A 283 -36.60 -26.59 -21.42
C ASP A 283 -36.51 -26.31 -19.91
N GLU A 284 -37.19 -27.15 -19.13
CA GLU A 284 -36.99 -27.16 -17.68
C GLU A 284 -35.63 -27.79 -17.37
N VAL A 285 -34.81 -27.08 -16.59
CA VAL A 285 -33.46 -27.48 -16.24
C VAL A 285 -33.25 -27.43 -14.73
N GLU A 286 -32.47 -28.38 -14.22
CA GLU A 286 -31.92 -28.38 -12.88
C GLU A 286 -30.43 -28.03 -12.96
N LEU A 287 -30.04 -26.94 -12.30
CA LEU A 287 -28.66 -26.52 -12.11
C LEU A 287 -28.19 -27.03 -10.74
N ASP A 288 -27.14 -27.83 -10.73
CA ASP A 288 -26.43 -28.25 -9.51
C ASP A 288 -25.07 -27.57 -9.49
N ILE A 289 -24.95 -26.52 -8.67
CA ILE A 289 -23.81 -25.62 -8.61
C ILE A 289 -23.03 -25.91 -7.34
N ILE A 290 -21.74 -26.22 -7.47
CA ILE A 290 -20.82 -26.42 -6.35
C ILE A 290 -19.74 -25.36 -6.41
N VAL A 291 -19.61 -24.58 -5.34
CA VAL A 291 -18.68 -23.48 -5.22
C VAL A 291 -17.59 -23.81 -4.21
N ARG A 292 -16.33 -23.62 -4.62
CA ARG A 292 -15.15 -23.88 -3.81
C ARG A 292 -14.18 -22.71 -3.90
N ASP A 293 -13.28 -22.63 -2.92
CA ASP A 293 -12.14 -21.72 -2.97
C ASP A 293 -11.01 -22.28 -3.84
N THR A 294 -9.96 -21.48 -4.04
CA THR A 294 -8.73 -21.86 -4.76
C THR A 294 -8.04 -23.11 -4.19
N PHE A 295 -8.33 -23.49 -2.94
CA PHE A 295 -7.80 -24.66 -2.27
C PHE A 295 -8.79 -25.84 -2.25
N LYS A 296 -9.84 -25.78 -3.08
CA LYS A 296 -10.90 -26.79 -3.21
C LYS A 296 -11.73 -27.00 -1.93
N ARG A 297 -11.75 -26.03 -1.02
CA ARG A 297 -12.62 -26.06 0.16
C ARG A 297 -14.00 -25.51 -0.19
N PRO A 298 -15.10 -26.10 0.31
CA PRO A 298 -16.45 -25.60 0.04
C PRO A 298 -16.65 -24.18 0.58
N MET A 299 -17.31 -23.32 -0.22
CA MET A 299 -17.58 -21.93 0.16
C MET A 299 -19.06 -21.73 0.51
N GLU A 300 -19.35 -21.50 1.78
CA GLU A 300 -20.71 -21.22 2.28
C GLU A 300 -21.12 -19.76 2.01
N ASN A 301 -22.43 -19.51 1.84
CA ASN A 301 -23.03 -18.18 1.73
C ASN A 301 -22.44 -17.32 0.59
N VAL A 302 -22.16 -17.95 -0.56
CA VAL A 302 -21.87 -17.26 -1.82
C VAL A 302 -23.20 -16.98 -2.51
N GLU A 303 -23.48 -15.71 -2.80
CA GLU A 303 -24.66 -15.28 -3.56
C GLU A 303 -24.48 -15.60 -5.03
N ILE A 304 -25.48 -16.24 -5.65
CA ILE A 304 -25.44 -16.64 -7.07
C ILE A 304 -26.58 -15.96 -7.81
N PHE A 305 -26.26 -15.40 -8.97
CA PHE A 305 -27.19 -14.71 -9.87
C PHE A 305 -27.18 -15.38 -11.24
N LEU A 306 -28.36 -15.61 -11.82
CA LEU A 306 -28.55 -16.11 -13.19
C LEU A 306 -29.14 -15.00 -14.06
N ASP A 307 -28.43 -14.60 -15.11
CA ASP A 307 -28.79 -13.48 -15.99
C ASP A 307 -29.12 -12.19 -15.21
N GLY A 308 -28.40 -11.95 -14.10
CA GLY A 308 -28.58 -10.80 -13.21
C GLY A 308 -29.67 -10.95 -12.15
N ASN A 309 -30.41 -12.06 -12.12
CA ASN A 309 -31.41 -12.33 -11.08
C ASN A 309 -30.84 -13.25 -10.00
N GLU A 310 -30.99 -12.90 -8.73
CA GLU A 310 -30.53 -13.73 -7.61
C GLU A 310 -31.30 -15.07 -7.58
N ILE A 311 -30.57 -16.19 -7.62
CA ILE A 311 -31.14 -17.54 -7.56
C ILE A 311 -30.97 -18.21 -6.20
N GLY A 312 -30.03 -17.74 -5.37
CA GLY A 312 -29.86 -18.22 -4.00
C GLY A 312 -28.43 -18.09 -3.48
N LYS A 313 -28.19 -18.73 -2.33
CA LYS A 313 -26.89 -18.79 -1.67
C LYS A 313 -26.45 -20.23 -1.46
N THR A 314 -25.14 -20.48 -1.50
CA THR A 314 -24.56 -21.80 -1.24
C THR A 314 -24.69 -22.24 0.23
N ASP A 315 -24.88 -23.54 0.44
CA ASP A 315 -24.92 -24.18 1.77
C ASP A 315 -23.53 -24.40 2.38
N GLU A 316 -23.44 -25.08 3.53
CA GLU A 316 -22.19 -25.42 4.24
C GLU A 316 -21.22 -26.27 3.41
N ASN A 317 -21.72 -26.97 2.39
CA ASN A 317 -20.93 -27.76 1.45
C ASN A 317 -20.61 -26.99 0.17
N GLY A 318 -20.91 -25.68 0.14
CA GLY A 318 -20.73 -24.83 -1.02
C GLY A 318 -21.69 -25.13 -2.16
N ARG A 319 -22.81 -25.82 -1.92
CA ARG A 319 -23.71 -26.30 -2.97
C ARG A 319 -24.99 -25.48 -3.07
N LEU A 320 -25.52 -25.32 -4.29
CA LEU A 320 -26.83 -24.77 -4.60
C LEU A 320 -27.49 -25.59 -5.71
N VAL A 321 -28.72 -26.07 -5.48
CA VAL A 321 -29.54 -26.73 -6.51
C VAL A 321 -30.72 -25.84 -6.86
N PHE A 322 -30.89 -25.52 -8.14
CA PHE A 322 -31.91 -24.58 -8.61
C PHE A 322 -32.62 -25.09 -9.87
N LYS A 323 -33.95 -25.01 -9.91
CA LYS A 323 -34.77 -25.42 -11.06
C LYS A 323 -35.41 -24.22 -11.73
N THR A 324 -35.30 -24.15 -13.05
CA THR A 324 -35.88 -23.05 -13.84
C THR A 324 -36.12 -23.47 -15.29
N GLN A 325 -36.81 -22.63 -16.06
CA GLN A 325 -36.94 -22.80 -17.51
C GLN A 325 -35.92 -21.91 -18.21
N LEU A 326 -35.04 -22.50 -19.01
CA LEU A 326 -34.04 -21.76 -19.79
C LEU A 326 -34.16 -22.04 -21.29
N ASP A 327 -33.81 -21.04 -22.08
CA ASP A 327 -33.78 -21.15 -23.54
C ASP A 327 -32.49 -21.81 -24.00
N MET A 328 -32.49 -22.38 -25.19
CA MET A 328 -31.24 -22.88 -25.80
C MET A 328 -30.41 -21.69 -26.29
N ARG A 329 -29.76 -21.01 -25.34
CA ARG A 329 -28.83 -19.88 -25.51
C ARG A 329 -27.77 -19.92 -24.39
N GLU A 330 -26.80 -19.02 -24.47
CA GLU A 330 -25.85 -18.79 -23.37
C GLU A 330 -26.54 -18.00 -22.23
N HIS A 331 -26.34 -18.45 -21.00
CA HIS A 331 -26.77 -17.78 -19.77
C HIS A 331 -25.56 -17.50 -18.88
N PHE A 332 -25.64 -16.44 -18.07
CA PHE A 332 -24.53 -16.00 -17.22
C PHE A 332 -24.84 -16.25 -15.76
N LEU A 333 -23.95 -16.98 -15.08
CA LEU A 333 -23.91 -17.09 -13.63
C LEU A 333 -22.92 -16.09 -13.06
N SER A 334 -23.33 -15.32 -12.05
CA SER A 334 -22.46 -14.41 -11.31
C SER A 334 -22.46 -14.81 -9.84
N TYR A 335 -21.29 -14.80 -9.24
CA TYR A 335 -21.05 -15.23 -7.88
C TYR A 335 -20.51 -14.06 -7.07
N HIS A 336 -21.07 -13.83 -5.90
CA HIS A 336 -20.69 -12.73 -5.04
C HIS A 336 -20.50 -13.22 -3.60
N LYS A 337 -19.34 -12.93 -3.01
CA LYS A 337 -19.06 -13.20 -1.61
C LYS A 337 -18.55 -11.94 -0.94
N LYS A 338 -19.30 -11.48 0.06
CA LYS A 338 -18.85 -10.45 0.99
C LYS A 338 -18.30 -11.10 2.26
N VAL A 339 -17.12 -10.65 2.68
CA VAL A 339 -16.49 -11.04 3.94
C VAL A 339 -16.46 -9.83 4.85
N ASP A 340 -17.27 -9.86 5.92
CA ASP A 340 -17.26 -8.85 6.97
C ASP A 340 -16.12 -9.16 7.97
N GLY A 341 -14.90 -8.76 7.58
CA GLY A 341 -13.65 -9.06 8.30
C GLY A 341 -13.00 -7.83 8.94
N TYR A 342 -11.69 -7.93 9.19
CA TYR A 342 -10.86 -6.79 9.56
C TYR A 342 -10.37 -6.05 8.31
N PRO A 343 -10.37 -4.71 8.30
CA PRO A 343 -9.75 -3.96 7.22
C PRO A 343 -8.25 -4.27 7.17
N ILE A 344 -7.73 -4.46 5.97
CA ILE A 344 -6.30 -4.77 5.77
C ILE A 344 -5.48 -3.53 6.15
N PRO A 345 -4.57 -3.62 7.14
CA PRO A 345 -3.72 -2.48 7.51
C PRO A 345 -2.82 -2.02 6.35
N LEU A 346 -2.59 -0.71 6.21
CA LEU A 346 -1.78 -0.10 5.13
C LEU A 346 -0.33 -0.60 5.06
N ALA A 347 0.22 -1.10 6.16
CA ALA A 347 1.58 -1.66 6.26
C ALA A 347 1.58 -3.19 6.33
N SER A 348 0.77 -3.83 5.48
CA SER A 348 0.69 -5.30 5.40
C SER A 348 1.47 -5.83 4.21
N GLY A 349 2.31 -6.84 4.46
CA GLY A 349 2.81 -7.76 3.43
C GLY A 349 2.03 -9.07 3.47
N LEU A 350 2.28 -9.95 2.50
CA LEU A 350 1.74 -11.31 2.48
C LEU A 350 2.84 -12.30 2.90
N GLY A 351 2.53 -13.23 3.78
CA GLY A 351 3.46 -14.26 4.23
C GLY A 351 2.76 -15.60 4.40
N MET A 352 3.51 -16.69 4.20
CA MET A 352 3.04 -18.04 4.48
C MET A 352 3.26 -18.38 5.95
N VAL A 353 2.20 -18.77 6.65
CA VAL A 353 2.19 -19.15 8.06
C VAL A 353 1.52 -20.52 8.15
N ASP A 354 2.28 -21.53 8.56
CA ASP A 354 1.78 -22.92 8.69
C ASP A 354 1.10 -23.48 7.41
N GLY A 355 1.55 -23.05 6.23
CA GLY A 355 0.99 -23.46 4.94
C GLY A 355 -0.24 -22.66 4.49
N GLU A 356 -0.66 -21.64 5.24
CA GLU A 356 -1.74 -20.71 4.86
C GLU A 356 -1.20 -19.30 4.58
N LEU A 357 -1.83 -18.55 3.68
CA LEU A 357 -1.43 -17.17 3.39
C LEU A 357 -2.08 -16.21 4.39
N HIS A 358 -1.26 -15.36 4.99
CA HIS A 358 -1.68 -14.34 5.96
C HIS A 358 -1.18 -12.96 5.53
N TYR A 359 -1.94 -11.92 5.87
CA TYR A 359 -1.39 -10.58 5.98
C TYR A 359 -0.51 -10.48 7.21
N VAL A 360 0.66 -9.88 7.05
CA VAL A 360 1.66 -9.74 8.11
C VAL A 360 2.18 -8.32 8.17
N ASN A 361 2.45 -7.83 9.38
CA ASN A 361 2.97 -6.48 9.57
C ASN A 361 4.36 -6.35 8.96
N HIS A 362 4.47 -5.57 7.88
CA HIS A 362 5.72 -5.28 7.18
C HIS A 362 6.65 -4.38 7.99
N TRP A 363 6.10 -3.62 8.95
CA TRP A 363 6.85 -2.77 9.85
C TRP A 363 7.25 -3.51 11.14
N PRO A 364 8.16 -2.91 11.94
CA PRO A 364 8.53 -3.48 13.23
C PRO A 364 7.29 -3.62 14.12
N PRO A 365 7.07 -4.77 14.77
CA PRO A 365 5.84 -5.02 15.52
C PRO A 365 5.75 -4.23 16.83
N GLY A 366 6.87 -3.71 17.34
CA GLY A 366 6.97 -3.08 18.67
C GLY A 366 6.00 -1.93 18.93
N PRO A 367 5.81 -0.95 18.01
CA PRO A 367 4.93 0.19 18.28
C PRO A 367 3.47 -0.26 18.40
N SER A 368 3.00 -1.11 17.48
CA SER A 368 1.66 -1.69 17.52
C SER A 368 1.45 -2.58 18.73
N MET A 369 2.45 -3.39 19.11
CA MET A 369 2.38 -4.21 20.32
C MET A 369 2.20 -3.33 21.56
N LEU A 370 3.06 -2.33 21.78
CA LEU A 370 2.95 -1.48 22.96
C LEU A 370 1.64 -0.67 22.95
N LEU A 371 1.22 -0.17 21.79
CA LEU A 371 -0.05 0.55 21.65
C LEU A 371 -1.24 -0.36 21.99
N SER A 372 -1.23 -1.63 21.60
CA SER A 372 -2.29 -2.59 21.93
C SER A 372 -2.47 -2.74 23.46
N TRP A 373 -1.39 -2.71 24.24
CA TRP A 373 -1.47 -2.69 25.71
C TRP A 373 -2.13 -1.43 26.25
N PHE A 374 -1.84 -0.25 25.67
CA PHE A 374 -2.50 1.00 26.05
C PHE A 374 -3.98 0.99 25.68
N MET A 375 -4.35 0.39 24.55
CA MET A 375 -5.74 0.19 24.14
C MET A 375 -6.49 -0.74 25.10
N VAL A 376 -5.85 -1.83 25.54
CA VAL A 376 -6.42 -2.75 26.56
C VAL A 376 -6.70 -2.02 27.87
N LEU A 377 -5.84 -1.07 28.24
CA LEU A 377 -5.99 -0.26 29.45
C LEU A 377 -6.92 0.96 29.27
N GLY A 378 -7.41 1.24 28.05
CA GLY A 378 -8.26 2.40 27.75
C GLY A 378 -7.54 3.75 27.86
N ILE A 379 -6.22 3.77 27.71
CA ILE A 379 -5.37 4.97 27.86
C ILE A 379 -4.53 5.26 26.61
N GLU A 380 -4.97 4.82 25.43
CA GLU A 380 -4.28 5.01 24.14
C GLU A 380 -3.85 6.45 23.85
N ASN A 381 -4.68 7.44 24.22
CA ASN A 381 -4.37 8.87 24.08
C ASN A 381 -3.13 9.33 24.89
N PHE A 382 -2.66 8.52 25.84
CA PHE A 382 -1.47 8.79 26.64
C PHE A 382 -0.19 8.17 26.07
N PHE A 383 -0.26 7.39 24.99
CA PHE A 383 0.90 6.70 24.42
C PHE A 383 2.01 7.68 24.01
N GLY A 384 1.69 8.71 23.22
CA GLY A 384 2.66 9.73 22.81
C GLY A 384 3.24 10.51 24.01
N LEU A 385 2.41 10.83 25.01
CA LEU A 385 2.85 11.50 26.24
C LEU A 385 3.81 10.63 27.05
N PHE A 386 3.54 9.32 27.15
CA PHE A 386 4.42 8.38 27.82
C PHE A 386 5.80 8.36 27.17
N LEU A 387 5.88 8.25 25.84
CA LEU A 387 7.14 8.26 25.10
C LEU A 387 7.91 9.59 25.28
N TYR A 388 7.21 10.70 25.16
CA TYR A 388 7.78 12.04 25.36
C TYR A 388 8.35 12.20 26.77
N ALA A 389 7.58 11.83 27.81
CA ALA A 389 8.04 11.87 29.19
C ALA A 389 9.24 10.96 29.43
N LEU A 390 9.26 9.77 28.81
CA LEU A 390 10.36 8.81 28.91
C LEU A 390 11.67 9.38 28.34
N LEU A 391 11.62 10.01 27.16
CA LEU A 391 12.77 10.66 26.52
C LEU A 391 13.32 11.81 27.38
N ILE A 392 12.43 12.64 27.93
CA ILE A 392 12.80 13.81 28.74
C ILE A 392 13.38 13.38 30.08
N ALA A 393 12.74 12.42 30.75
CA ALA A 393 13.18 11.93 32.05
C ALA A 393 14.56 11.27 31.95
N SER A 394 14.79 10.42 30.94
CA SER A 394 16.09 9.79 30.70
C SER A 394 17.18 10.83 30.38
N THR A 395 16.86 11.83 29.54
CA THR A 395 17.73 12.98 29.26
C THR A 395 18.11 13.75 30.53
N TYR A 396 17.12 14.14 31.33
CA TYR A 396 17.33 14.86 32.58
C TYR A 396 18.20 14.06 33.55
N LEU A 397 17.87 12.78 33.77
CA LEU A 397 18.57 11.94 34.74
C LEU A 397 20.04 11.71 34.35
N LEU A 398 20.31 11.50 33.05
CA LEU A 398 21.67 11.36 32.55
C LEU A 398 22.44 12.68 32.70
N ALA A 399 21.89 13.80 32.24
CA ALA A 399 22.55 15.12 32.37
C ALA A 399 22.79 15.50 33.83
N ARG A 400 21.84 15.19 34.73
CA ARG A 400 21.94 15.45 36.18
C ARG A 400 23.17 14.79 36.78
N ARG A 401 23.45 13.53 36.39
CA ARG A 401 24.59 12.76 36.90
C ARG A 401 25.92 13.48 36.66
N PHE A 402 26.09 14.11 35.51
CA PHE A 402 27.39 14.67 35.10
C PHE A 402 27.50 16.19 35.30
N PHE A 403 26.39 16.92 35.24
CA PHE A 403 26.38 18.38 35.23
C PHE A 403 25.58 19.01 36.36
N GLY A 404 24.79 18.22 37.11
CA GLY A 404 23.91 18.69 38.18
C GLY A 404 22.53 19.16 37.68
N HIS A 405 21.59 19.35 38.62
CA HIS A 405 20.15 19.57 38.35
C HIS A 405 19.85 20.79 37.45
N ARG A 406 20.57 21.90 37.59
CA ARG A 406 20.31 23.13 36.80
C ARG A 406 20.56 22.94 35.31
N TRP A 407 21.71 22.35 34.98
CA TRP A 407 22.08 22.08 33.60
C TRP A 407 21.25 20.94 33.02
N ALA A 408 20.88 19.95 33.84
CA ALA A 408 19.95 18.90 33.44
C ALA A 408 18.57 19.43 33.07
N LEU A 409 18.04 20.39 33.85
CA LEU A 409 16.76 21.03 33.55
C LEU A 409 16.84 21.80 32.21
N LEU A 410 17.93 22.51 31.96
CA LEU A 410 18.16 23.18 30.67
C LEU A 410 18.22 22.17 29.51
N THR A 411 18.93 21.06 29.67
CA THR A 411 18.97 19.99 28.67
C THR A 411 17.58 19.44 28.39
N ALA A 412 16.80 19.16 29.44
CA ALA A 412 15.43 18.67 29.30
C ALA A 412 14.55 19.65 28.51
N PHE A 413 14.61 20.94 28.84
CA PHE A 413 13.87 21.97 28.09
C PHE A 413 14.29 22.05 26.62
N LEU A 414 15.58 22.00 26.32
CA LEU A 414 16.07 22.05 24.93
C LEU A 414 15.63 20.83 24.11
N VAL A 415 15.49 19.65 24.74
CA VAL A 415 14.88 18.48 24.09
C VAL A 415 13.37 18.68 23.90
N MET A 416 12.67 19.17 24.93
CA MET A 416 11.23 19.43 24.88
C MET A 416 10.84 20.41 23.77
N THR A 417 11.64 21.46 23.57
CA THR A 417 11.41 22.52 22.59
C THR A 417 12.07 22.24 21.23
N ASN A 418 12.65 21.06 21.03
CA ASN A 418 13.24 20.72 19.75
C ASN A 418 12.16 20.44 18.70
N GLY A 419 12.32 20.99 17.50
CA GLY A 419 11.32 20.92 16.45
C GLY A 419 10.92 19.52 16.01
N ILE A 420 11.88 18.59 15.91
CA ILE A 420 11.62 17.20 15.51
C ILE A 420 10.83 16.48 16.61
N VAL A 421 11.19 16.74 17.88
CA VAL A 421 10.51 16.14 19.03
C VAL A 421 9.08 16.66 19.12
N ILE A 422 8.86 17.97 18.94
CA ILE A 422 7.51 18.55 18.90
C ILE A 422 6.69 17.97 17.74
N MET A 423 7.28 17.85 16.55
CA MET A 423 6.60 17.25 15.39
C MET A 423 6.13 15.82 15.68
N LEU A 424 7.01 14.98 16.22
CA LEU A 424 6.71 13.60 16.60
C LEU A 424 5.76 13.50 17.80
N PHE A 425 5.76 14.51 18.66
CA PHE A 425 4.87 14.58 19.82
C PHE A 425 3.40 14.80 19.40
N TYR A 426 3.14 15.43 18.25
CA TYR A 426 1.80 15.54 17.66
C TYR A 426 1.39 14.30 16.85
N GLY A 427 2.33 13.55 16.28
CA GLY A 427 2.03 12.33 15.51
C GLY A 427 1.94 11.09 16.41
N GLN A 428 0.90 10.98 17.23
CA GLN A 428 0.87 10.22 18.49
C GLN A 428 1.36 8.75 18.49
N TRP A 429 1.56 8.06 17.35
CA TRP A 429 1.90 6.62 17.31
C TRP A 429 3.16 6.30 16.50
N MET A 430 4.21 7.11 16.65
CA MET A 430 5.42 6.98 15.82
C MET A 430 6.50 6.08 16.44
N GLY A 431 6.87 5.03 15.72
CA GLY A 431 7.97 4.10 16.08
C GLY A 431 9.33 4.77 16.30
N ASP A 432 9.55 5.95 15.72
CA ASP A 432 10.83 6.69 15.80
C ASP A 432 11.05 7.33 17.17
N LEU A 433 10.02 8.00 17.68
CA LEU A 433 10.04 8.56 19.03
C LEU A 433 10.08 7.43 20.06
N ALA A 434 9.32 6.35 19.83
CA ALA A 434 9.33 5.18 20.69
C ALA A 434 10.73 4.57 20.79
N SER A 435 11.36 4.31 19.64
CA SER A 435 12.72 3.78 19.60
C SER A 435 13.71 4.68 20.32
N ALA A 436 13.72 5.99 19.99
CA ALA A 436 14.63 6.93 20.62
C ALA A 436 14.46 6.98 22.14
N SER A 437 13.21 6.94 22.63
CA SER A 437 12.89 6.98 24.05
C SER A 437 13.39 5.74 24.80
N PHE A 438 13.10 4.54 24.27
CA PHE A 438 13.54 3.29 24.88
C PHE A 438 15.05 3.08 24.77
N CYS A 439 15.67 3.35 23.63
CA CYS A 439 17.12 3.24 23.48
C CYS A 439 17.84 4.22 24.43
N PHE A 440 17.36 5.46 24.55
CA PHE A 440 18.02 6.47 25.38
C PHE A 440 17.84 6.21 26.88
N LEU A 441 16.67 5.71 27.30
CA LEU A 441 16.47 5.14 28.63
C LEU A 441 17.47 4.01 28.89
N GLY A 442 17.62 3.09 27.93
CA GLY A 442 18.58 2.00 27.98
C GLY A 442 20.01 2.52 28.20
N PHE A 443 20.42 3.54 27.45
CA PHE A 443 21.75 4.15 27.58
C PHE A 443 21.97 4.79 28.96
N PHE A 444 20.99 5.53 29.47
CA PHE A 444 21.05 6.09 30.83
C PHE A 444 21.22 4.99 31.88
N LEU A 445 20.38 3.95 31.83
CA LEU A 445 20.41 2.83 32.78
C LEU A 445 21.74 2.05 32.69
N PHE A 446 22.29 1.91 31.49
CA PHE A 446 23.60 1.30 31.27
C PHE A 446 24.68 2.07 32.03
N ILE A 447 24.76 3.38 31.82
CA ILE A 447 25.77 4.24 32.46
C ILE A 447 25.61 4.21 33.98
N GLU A 448 24.38 4.33 34.48
CA GLU A 448 24.10 4.31 35.91
C GLU A 448 24.51 2.97 36.55
N GLY A 449 24.17 1.86 35.90
CA GLY A 449 24.53 0.50 36.33
C GLY A 449 26.03 0.26 36.29
N ALA A 450 26.68 0.59 35.17
CA ALA A 450 28.12 0.41 34.97
C ALA A 450 28.93 1.22 35.98
N GLU A 451 28.59 2.49 36.20
CA GLU A 451 29.31 3.31 37.17
C GLU A 451 29.09 2.85 38.62
N ARG A 452 27.89 2.39 38.98
CA ARG A 452 27.65 1.80 40.31
C ARG A 452 28.48 0.55 40.53
N LEU A 453 28.58 -0.30 39.51
CA LEU A 453 29.37 -1.52 39.57
C LEU A 453 30.87 -1.21 39.70
N ILE A 454 31.39 -0.30 38.87
CA ILE A 454 32.81 0.10 38.88
C ILE A 454 33.19 0.81 40.19
N SER A 455 32.30 1.64 40.74
CA SER A 455 32.53 2.36 42.00
C SER A 455 32.28 1.50 43.25
N GLY A 456 31.88 0.23 43.10
CA GLY A 456 31.62 -0.68 44.22
C GLY A 456 30.31 -0.39 44.99
N ARG A 457 29.41 0.42 44.43
CA ARG A 457 28.09 0.71 45.04
C ARG A 457 27.15 -0.48 44.82
N ARG A 458 26.67 -1.06 45.92
CA ARG A 458 25.92 -2.33 45.91
C ARG A 458 24.45 -2.23 45.47
N LYS A 459 23.83 -1.04 45.42
CA LYS A 459 22.38 -0.95 45.16
C LYS A 459 22.04 -1.16 43.68
N PHE A 460 21.65 -2.40 43.38
CA PHE A 460 21.01 -2.88 42.15
C PHE A 460 21.73 -2.63 40.81
N PRO A 461 23.08 -2.62 40.71
CA PRO A 461 23.76 -2.33 39.44
C PRO A 461 23.44 -3.35 38.35
N LEU A 462 23.35 -4.65 38.69
CA LEU A 462 23.06 -5.72 37.73
C LEU A 462 21.64 -5.62 37.17
N ILE A 463 20.66 -5.26 38.01
CA ILE A 463 19.26 -5.07 37.58
C ILE A 463 19.16 -3.89 36.63
N LEU A 464 19.86 -2.77 36.90
CA LEU A 464 19.88 -1.63 35.98
C LEU A 464 20.48 -1.98 34.62
N LEU A 465 21.55 -2.79 34.60
CA LEU A 465 22.17 -3.27 33.37
C LEU A 465 21.24 -4.23 32.61
N PHE A 466 20.54 -5.11 33.31
CA PHE A 466 19.55 -6.01 32.72
C PHE A 466 18.37 -5.24 32.10
N ILE A 467 17.77 -4.29 32.85
CA ILE A 467 16.68 -3.45 32.34
C ILE A 467 17.17 -2.56 31.19
N SER A 468 18.42 -2.10 31.24
CA SER A 468 19.05 -1.39 30.13
C SER A 468 19.04 -2.23 28.84
N GLY A 469 19.39 -3.52 28.92
CA GLY A 469 19.36 -4.45 27.80
C GLY A 469 17.95 -4.62 27.22
N LEU A 470 16.97 -4.85 28.11
CA LEU A 470 15.55 -4.93 27.71
C LEU A 470 15.08 -3.65 27.02
N SER A 471 15.47 -2.49 27.52
CA SER A 471 15.11 -1.18 26.97
C SER A 471 15.71 -0.96 25.58
N PHE A 472 16.96 -1.37 25.34
CA PHE A 472 17.55 -1.34 23.99
C PHE A 472 16.80 -2.28 23.04
N ALA A 473 16.54 -3.52 23.47
CA ALA A 473 15.83 -4.48 22.62
C ALA A 473 14.39 -4.02 22.31
N ALA A 474 13.68 -3.44 23.28
CA ALA A 474 12.40 -2.79 23.03
C ALA A 474 12.54 -1.68 21.97
N GLY A 475 13.54 -0.81 22.08
CA GLY A 475 13.80 0.21 21.07
C GLY A 475 14.06 -0.37 19.66
N VAL A 476 14.78 -1.48 19.55
CA VAL A 476 14.98 -2.19 18.27
C VAL A 476 13.67 -2.75 17.72
N THR A 477 12.75 -3.26 18.55
CA THR A 477 11.41 -3.70 18.09
C THR A 477 10.54 -2.54 17.63
N MET A 478 10.78 -1.32 18.12
CA MET A 478 10.12 -0.11 17.62
C MET A 478 10.69 0.29 16.26
N ARG A 479 12.00 0.08 16.06
CA ARG A 479 12.69 0.31 14.80
C ARG A 479 14.00 -0.46 14.65
N TYR A 480 14.07 -1.37 13.68
CA TYR A 480 15.23 -2.24 13.45
C TYR A 480 16.56 -1.48 13.34
N SER A 481 16.58 -0.34 12.64
CA SER A 481 17.78 0.50 12.46
C SER A 481 18.43 0.94 13.77
N SER A 482 17.67 0.95 14.87
CA SER A 482 18.14 1.42 16.18
C SER A 482 19.11 0.46 16.84
N ILE A 483 19.32 -0.74 16.28
CA ILE A 483 20.34 -1.68 16.75
C ILE A 483 21.75 -1.07 16.75
N ILE A 484 22.03 -0.12 15.87
CA ILE A 484 23.31 0.62 15.83
C ILE A 484 23.61 1.36 17.14
N LEU A 485 22.56 1.77 17.87
CA LEU A 485 22.70 2.52 19.12
C LEU A 485 23.31 1.66 20.23
N CYS A 486 23.25 0.33 20.13
CA CYS A 486 23.91 -0.60 21.04
C CYS A 486 25.44 -0.47 21.02
N ILE A 487 26.01 0.13 19.98
CA ILE A 487 27.45 0.44 19.90
C ILE A 487 27.87 1.48 20.95
N SER A 488 27.00 2.44 21.28
CA SER A 488 27.32 3.54 22.19
C SER A 488 27.69 3.08 23.63
N PRO A 489 26.92 2.19 24.29
CA PRO A 489 27.33 1.54 25.54
C PRO A 489 28.72 0.88 25.49
N LEU A 490 29.06 0.21 24.38
CA LEU A 490 30.34 -0.47 24.21
C LEU A 490 31.50 0.53 24.14
N PHE A 491 31.35 1.58 23.35
CA PHE A 491 32.33 2.67 23.30
C PHE A 491 32.48 3.34 24.66
N TYR A 492 31.37 3.58 25.38
CA TYR A 492 31.42 4.16 26.72
C TYR A 492 32.29 3.31 27.68
N ILE A 493 32.03 2.00 27.78
CA ILE A 493 32.73 1.15 28.75
C ILE A 493 34.19 0.96 28.38
N ILE A 494 34.51 0.78 27.09
CA ILE A 494 35.90 0.67 26.60
C ILE A 494 36.68 1.94 26.92
N TRP A 495 36.09 3.12 26.65
CA TRP A 495 36.74 4.39 26.93
C TRP A 495 36.88 4.67 28.43
N ARG A 496 35.94 4.16 29.23
CA ARG A 496 35.93 4.35 30.68
C ARG A 496 37.10 3.64 31.37
N ILE A 497 37.50 2.49 30.84
CA ILE A 497 38.61 1.67 31.36
C ILE A 497 39.93 1.91 30.61
N TYR A 498 39.92 2.79 29.61
CA TYR A 498 41.09 3.09 28.80
C TYR A 498 42.25 3.61 29.66
N PRO A 499 43.46 3.04 29.56
CA PRO A 499 44.61 3.41 30.40
C PRO A 499 45.23 4.72 29.90
N TRP A 500 44.69 5.86 30.32
CA TRP A 500 45.22 7.18 30.00
C TRP A 500 46.67 7.34 30.51
N GLY A 501 47.64 7.28 29.59
CA GLY A 501 49.08 7.38 29.91
C GLY A 501 49.76 6.05 30.25
N GLY A 502 49.04 4.92 30.14
CA GLY A 502 49.58 3.57 30.33
C GLY A 502 49.80 2.81 29.02
N LYS A 503 50.22 1.54 29.11
CA LYS A 503 50.39 0.69 27.91
C LYS A 503 49.03 0.15 27.45
N MET A 504 48.77 0.15 26.13
CA MET A 504 47.55 -0.41 25.54
C MET A 504 47.24 -1.86 25.99
N ARG A 505 48.26 -2.66 26.31
CA ARG A 505 48.10 -4.02 26.84
C ARG A 505 47.31 -4.08 28.16
N GLU A 506 47.30 -3.00 28.95
CA GLU A 506 46.54 -2.92 30.21
C GLU A 506 45.03 -2.92 29.98
N LEU A 507 44.55 -2.44 28.82
CA LEU A 507 43.15 -2.53 28.42
C LEU A 507 42.67 -3.99 28.41
N PHE A 508 43.53 -4.90 27.94
CA PHE A 508 43.29 -6.34 27.85
C PHE A 508 43.77 -7.11 29.10
N SER A 509 44.01 -6.42 30.22
CA SER A 509 44.33 -7.11 31.47
C SER A 509 43.15 -7.95 31.97
N LYS A 510 43.43 -9.07 32.65
CA LYS A 510 42.40 -9.95 33.25
C LYS A 510 41.40 -9.17 34.13
N VAL A 511 41.87 -8.15 34.84
CA VAL A 511 41.04 -7.30 35.71
C VAL A 511 40.06 -6.45 34.88
N ASN A 512 40.54 -5.80 33.82
CA ASN A 512 39.69 -4.96 32.97
C ASN A 512 38.71 -5.80 32.15
N ILE A 513 39.15 -6.94 31.60
CA ILE A 513 38.26 -7.91 30.94
C ILE A 513 37.15 -8.36 31.89
N LYS A 514 37.50 -8.75 33.13
CA LYS A 514 36.50 -9.15 34.14
C LYS A 514 35.49 -8.02 34.42
N LYS A 515 35.94 -6.77 34.54
CA LYS A 515 35.04 -5.62 34.74
C LYS A 515 34.08 -5.44 33.55
N VAL A 516 34.60 -5.48 32.33
CA VAL A 516 33.80 -5.36 31.10
C VAL A 516 32.75 -6.47 31.04
N ILE A 517 33.16 -7.73 31.22
CA ILE A 517 32.24 -8.87 31.20
C ILE A 517 31.16 -8.72 32.28
N THR A 518 31.51 -8.31 33.50
CA THR A 518 30.53 -8.15 34.59
C THR A 518 29.50 -7.04 34.29
N VAL A 519 29.87 -6.02 33.51
CA VAL A 519 28.94 -4.98 33.04
C VAL A 519 28.10 -5.47 31.86
N ILE A 520 28.74 -6.05 30.85
CA ILE A 520 28.12 -6.40 29.57
C ILE A 520 27.23 -7.64 29.68
N PHE A 521 27.59 -8.63 30.49
CA PHE A 521 26.85 -9.89 30.59
C PHE A 521 25.36 -9.71 30.97
N PRO A 522 24.99 -9.05 32.08
CA PRO A 522 23.57 -8.81 32.39
C PRO A 522 22.85 -7.96 31.33
N TRP A 523 23.58 -7.04 30.70
CA TRP A 523 23.04 -6.21 29.62
C TRP A 523 22.72 -7.02 28.36
N ILE A 524 23.61 -7.94 27.95
CA ILE A 524 23.36 -8.87 26.84
C ILE A 524 22.18 -9.77 27.16
N ILE A 525 22.08 -10.33 28.36
CA ILE A 525 20.93 -11.17 28.75
C ILE A 525 19.62 -10.40 28.57
N GLY A 526 19.56 -9.15 29.05
CA GLY A 526 18.38 -8.31 28.86
C GLY A 526 18.06 -8.06 27.38
N LEU A 527 19.09 -7.81 26.57
CA LEU A 527 18.93 -7.58 25.13
C LEU A 527 18.42 -8.84 24.41
N SER A 528 18.93 -10.02 24.78
CA SER A 528 18.59 -11.29 24.16
C SER A 528 17.13 -11.70 24.36
N ILE A 529 16.48 -11.38 25.48
CA ILE A 529 15.10 -11.84 25.74
C ILE A 529 14.13 -11.33 24.66
N ILE A 530 14.08 -10.01 24.45
CA ILE A 530 13.23 -9.42 23.43
C ILE A 530 13.83 -9.60 22.04
N GLY A 531 15.17 -9.59 21.92
CA GLY A 531 15.86 -9.82 20.65
C GLY A 531 15.60 -11.20 20.04
N ILE A 532 15.52 -12.25 20.87
CA ILE A 532 15.19 -13.61 20.42
C ILE A 532 13.73 -13.69 19.96
N LEU A 533 12.81 -13.06 20.68
CA LEU A 533 11.39 -13.00 20.27
C LEU A 533 11.22 -12.27 18.93
N LEU A 534 11.95 -11.16 18.74
CA LEU A 534 11.96 -10.44 17.47
C LEU A 534 12.58 -11.28 16.35
N ALA A 535 13.68 -11.97 16.62
CA ALA A 535 14.31 -12.88 15.66
C ALA A 535 13.37 -14.03 15.28
N GLN A 536 12.64 -14.59 16.23
CA GLN A 536 11.64 -15.62 15.98
C GLN A 536 10.50 -15.09 15.11
N TYR A 537 9.94 -13.91 15.44
CA TYR A 537 8.94 -13.23 14.61
C TYR A 537 9.44 -13.06 13.17
N ASN A 538 10.66 -12.55 13.01
CA ASN A 538 11.26 -12.34 11.69
C ASN A 538 11.50 -13.65 10.93
N THR A 539 11.93 -14.72 11.62
CA THR A 539 12.10 -16.05 11.01
C THR A 539 10.77 -16.63 10.55
N THR A 540 9.73 -16.53 11.37
CA THR A 540 8.40 -17.06 11.06
C THR A 540 7.80 -16.37 9.84
N TYR A 541 7.96 -15.05 9.72
CA TYR A 541 7.24 -14.28 8.69
C TYR A 541 8.08 -13.83 7.51
N PHE A 542 9.41 -13.73 7.65
CA PHE A 542 10.32 -13.19 6.63
C PHE A 542 11.51 -14.12 6.32
N GLY A 543 11.46 -15.37 6.78
CA GLY A 543 12.42 -16.41 6.41
C GLY A 543 13.81 -16.29 7.05
N GLY A 544 14.02 -15.37 7.99
CA GLY A 544 15.31 -15.27 8.69
C GLY A 544 15.32 -14.31 9.89
N PRO A 545 16.21 -14.51 10.87
CA PRO A 545 16.23 -13.73 12.11
C PRO A 545 16.66 -12.26 11.91
N PHE A 546 17.43 -11.99 10.86
CA PHE A 546 17.90 -10.65 10.47
C PHE A 546 17.16 -10.07 9.26
N ASN A 547 16.06 -10.74 8.86
CA ASN A 547 15.18 -10.27 7.81
C ASN A 547 14.07 -9.41 8.43
N SER A 548 13.47 -8.55 7.63
CA SER A 548 12.32 -7.74 8.02
C SER A 548 11.49 -7.43 6.79
N GLY A 549 10.23 -7.05 7.01
CA GLY A 549 9.36 -6.59 5.94
C GLY A 549 10.02 -5.49 5.11
N TYR A 550 10.72 -4.51 5.71
CA TYR A 550 11.39 -3.44 4.96
C TYR A 550 12.35 -3.91 3.85
N GLN A 551 12.86 -5.13 3.92
CA GLN A 551 13.78 -5.68 2.92
C GLN A 551 13.08 -6.57 1.89
N SER A 552 11.85 -7.01 2.18
CA SER A 552 10.98 -7.55 1.15
C SER A 552 10.53 -6.39 0.27
N LYS A 553 11.20 -6.19 -0.88
CA LYS A 553 10.80 -5.13 -1.82
C LYS A 553 9.33 -5.32 -2.21
N HIS A 554 8.91 -6.57 -2.42
CA HIS A 554 7.52 -6.96 -2.60
C HIS A 554 7.40 -8.42 -2.12
N THR A 555 6.58 -8.68 -1.11
CA THR A 555 6.50 -10.01 -0.48
C THR A 555 6.01 -11.11 -1.44
N LEU A 556 5.39 -10.75 -2.57
CA LEU A 556 5.11 -11.62 -3.70
C LEU A 556 5.23 -10.81 -5.00
N PHE A 557 6.02 -11.29 -5.97
CA PHE A 557 5.94 -10.85 -7.36
C PHE A 557 5.62 -12.02 -8.27
N ILE A 558 4.94 -11.65 -9.34
CA ILE A 558 4.83 -12.45 -10.55
C ILE A 558 6.04 -12.10 -11.41
N VAL A 559 7.03 -12.99 -11.47
CA VAL A 559 8.18 -12.82 -12.35
C VAL A 559 7.79 -13.37 -13.72
N SER A 560 7.60 -12.47 -14.69
CA SER A 560 7.57 -12.83 -16.11
C SER A 560 9.00 -13.06 -16.57
N ASP A 561 9.34 -14.25 -17.04
CA ASP A 561 10.59 -14.46 -17.76
C ASP A 561 10.54 -13.82 -19.17
N ASN A 562 11.65 -13.87 -19.90
CA ASN A 562 11.76 -13.36 -21.27
C ASN A 562 10.87 -14.09 -22.28
N HIS A 563 10.19 -15.17 -21.87
CA HIS A 563 9.25 -15.95 -22.66
C HIS A 563 7.79 -15.68 -22.29
N GLY A 564 7.52 -14.89 -21.24
CA GLY A 564 6.16 -14.56 -20.80
C GLY A 564 5.62 -15.46 -19.68
N ASN A 565 6.41 -16.43 -19.19
CA ASN A 565 6.02 -17.33 -18.11
C ASN A 565 6.08 -16.61 -16.76
N GLN A 566 4.99 -16.69 -16.01
CA GLN A 566 4.76 -15.94 -14.78
C GLN A 566 4.87 -16.86 -13.55
N SER A 567 6.00 -16.79 -12.83
CA SER A 567 6.22 -17.59 -11.61
C SER A 567 5.99 -16.78 -10.34
N LEU A 568 5.39 -17.43 -9.34
CA LEU A 568 5.15 -16.83 -8.02
C LEU A 568 6.37 -17.07 -7.14
N VAL A 569 7.31 -16.12 -7.20
CA VAL A 569 8.51 -16.20 -6.38
C VAL A 569 8.26 -15.40 -5.12
N THR A 570 8.16 -16.08 -3.97
CA THR A 570 8.46 -15.44 -2.69
C THR A 570 9.90 -15.00 -2.76
N TYR A 571 10.14 -13.74 -3.11
CA TYR A 571 11.47 -13.19 -2.90
C TYR A 571 11.66 -13.10 -1.40
N GLN A 572 12.44 -14.05 -0.88
CA GLN A 572 13.22 -13.78 0.31
C GLN A 572 13.90 -12.43 0.10
N PRO A 573 14.00 -11.60 1.14
CA PRO A 573 14.65 -10.30 1.03
C PRO A 573 15.94 -10.42 0.21
N GLU A 574 16.04 -9.65 -0.89
CA GLU A 574 17.23 -9.68 -1.77
C GLU A 574 18.51 -9.36 -0.98
N GLU A 575 18.35 -8.62 0.11
CA GLU A 575 19.40 -8.20 1.01
C GLU A 575 18.97 -8.40 2.46
N ASN A 576 19.88 -8.85 3.30
CA ASN A 576 19.68 -8.84 4.76
C ASN A 576 19.81 -7.41 5.32
N PHE A 577 19.49 -7.22 6.62
CA PHE A 577 19.47 -5.89 7.23
C PHE A 577 20.84 -5.19 7.11
N PHE A 578 21.93 -5.96 7.22
CA PHE A 578 23.27 -5.39 7.16
C PHE A 578 23.63 -4.96 5.74
N GLU A 579 23.30 -5.76 4.74
CA GLU A 579 23.50 -5.39 3.33
C GLU A 579 22.76 -4.09 2.98
N LYS A 580 21.49 -3.97 3.36
CA LYS A 580 20.68 -2.77 3.07
C LYS A 580 21.19 -1.48 3.73
N TYR A 581 21.70 -1.56 4.96
CA TYR A 581 22.06 -0.37 5.74
C TYR A 581 23.57 -0.04 5.74
N PHE A 582 24.44 -1.00 5.37
CA PHE A 582 25.89 -0.84 5.37
C PHE A 582 26.52 -0.84 3.95
N ASN A 583 25.72 -1.01 2.89
CA ASN A 583 26.18 -0.81 1.52
C ASN A 583 25.99 0.66 1.12
N TYR A 584 27.07 1.33 0.66
CA TYR A 584 27.08 2.76 0.36
C TYR A 584 27.44 2.99 -1.10
N ASP A 585 26.61 3.76 -1.81
CA ASP A 585 26.90 4.18 -3.17
C ASP A 585 27.36 5.65 -3.21
N MET A 586 27.96 6.06 -4.33
CA MET A 586 28.48 7.42 -4.51
C MET A 586 27.36 8.48 -4.43
N ASP A 587 26.14 8.13 -4.81
CA ASP A 587 24.98 9.01 -4.72
C ASP A 587 24.58 9.31 -3.26
N ASP A 588 24.77 8.37 -2.34
CA ASP A 588 24.53 8.58 -0.89
C ASP A 588 25.53 9.60 -0.32
N PHE A 589 26.80 9.51 -0.72
CA PHE A 589 27.82 10.48 -0.32
C PHE A 589 27.52 11.89 -0.84
N LEU A 590 26.97 12.02 -2.05
CA LEU A 590 26.59 13.31 -2.63
C LEU A 590 25.42 13.97 -1.89
N ASN A 591 24.60 13.21 -1.16
CA ASN A 591 23.49 13.73 -0.35
C ASN A 591 23.93 14.28 1.03
N MET A 592 25.16 14.02 1.49
CA MET A 592 25.62 14.43 2.82
C MET A 592 25.48 15.95 3.09
N PRO A 593 25.91 16.87 2.20
CA PRO A 593 25.79 18.30 2.46
C PRO A 593 24.34 18.74 2.72
N ARG A 594 23.39 18.10 2.03
CA ARG A 594 21.96 18.36 2.17
C ARG A 594 21.47 17.87 3.53
N ILE A 595 21.83 16.65 3.94
CA ILE A 595 21.49 16.10 5.25
C ILE A 595 22.04 16.98 6.37
N PHE A 596 23.30 17.44 6.27
CA PHE A 596 23.89 18.35 7.25
C PHE A 596 23.16 19.70 7.32
N LEU A 597 22.71 20.24 6.18
CA LEU A 597 21.90 21.47 6.15
C LEU A 597 20.55 21.27 6.85
N PHE A 598 19.90 20.11 6.66
CA PHE A 598 18.65 19.78 7.36
C PHE A 598 18.86 19.60 8.87
N ILE A 599 19.92 18.90 9.28
CA ILE A 599 20.29 18.77 10.69
C ILE A 599 20.57 20.14 11.31
N LEU A 600 21.21 21.07 10.57
CA LEU A 600 21.43 22.44 11.03
C LEU A 600 20.12 23.19 11.30
N CYS A 601 19.10 22.99 10.45
CA CYS A 601 17.82 23.67 10.57
C CYS A 601 16.96 23.11 11.71
N PHE A 602 16.91 21.79 11.87
CA PHE A 602 16.00 21.12 12.81
C PHE A 602 16.64 20.72 14.14
N ILE A 603 17.97 20.56 14.17
CA ILE A 603 18.77 20.26 15.36
C ILE A 603 19.93 21.27 15.43
N PRO A 604 19.67 22.57 15.59
CA PRO A 604 20.72 23.60 15.56
C PRO A 604 21.82 23.40 16.60
N LEU A 605 21.49 22.76 17.74
CA LEU A 605 22.46 22.41 18.77
C LEU A 605 23.47 21.34 18.34
N PHE A 606 23.23 20.60 17.25
CA PHE A 606 24.13 19.58 16.75
C PHE A 606 25.55 20.12 16.48
N PHE A 607 25.67 21.30 15.88
CA PHE A 607 26.98 21.87 15.54
C PHE A 607 27.76 22.32 16.76
N VAL A 608 27.06 22.79 17.80
CA VAL A 608 27.70 23.04 19.11
C VAL A 608 28.24 21.72 19.65
N SER A 609 27.46 20.64 19.60
CA SER A 609 27.83 19.35 20.18
C SER A 609 29.18 18.82 19.68
N LEU A 610 29.54 19.11 18.42
CA LEU A 610 30.80 18.71 17.80
C LEU A 610 32.03 19.23 18.56
N LEU A 611 31.96 20.43 19.16
CA LEU A 611 33.05 20.99 19.97
C LEU A 611 33.32 20.18 21.24
N GLY A 612 32.38 19.32 21.65
CA GLY A 612 32.51 18.43 22.80
C GLY A 612 33.67 17.45 22.62
N ILE A 613 34.07 17.15 21.37
CA ILE A 613 35.16 16.22 21.06
C ILE A 613 36.50 16.68 21.64
N LEU A 614 36.67 17.98 21.90
CA LEU A 614 37.84 18.53 22.59
C LEU A 614 38.03 17.93 23.99
N LYS A 615 37.00 17.33 24.56
CA LYS A 615 37.01 16.61 25.84
C LYS A 615 36.83 15.11 25.66
N TRP A 616 37.31 14.55 24.56
CA TRP A 616 37.25 13.12 24.22
C TRP A 616 37.78 12.18 25.31
N ARG A 617 38.60 12.66 26.25
CA ARG A 617 39.03 11.85 27.41
C ARG A 617 37.88 11.45 28.36
N LYS A 618 36.73 12.14 28.30
CA LYS A 618 35.55 11.78 29.10
C LYS A 618 34.77 10.66 28.38
N SER A 619 34.56 9.53 29.06
CA SER A 619 33.85 8.36 28.49
C SER A 619 32.43 8.70 28.00
N LEU A 620 31.69 9.55 28.73
CA LEU A 620 30.37 10.01 28.31
C LEU A 620 30.40 10.70 26.94
N VAL A 621 31.42 11.53 26.70
CA VAL A 621 31.56 12.28 25.45
C VAL A 621 31.70 11.30 24.29
N VAL A 622 32.56 10.30 24.42
CA VAL A 622 32.76 9.28 23.38
C VAL A 622 31.54 8.40 23.18
N GLY A 623 30.85 8.01 24.27
CA GLY A 623 29.59 7.29 24.16
C GLY A 623 28.53 8.07 23.36
N LEU A 624 28.35 9.36 23.66
CA LEU A 624 27.39 10.22 22.96
C LEU A 624 27.82 10.53 21.50
N PHE A 625 29.11 10.64 21.21
CA PHE A 625 29.57 10.75 19.82
C PHE A 625 29.37 9.46 19.04
N ALA A 626 29.63 8.30 19.63
CA ALA A 626 29.34 7.01 19.00
C ALA A 626 27.83 6.84 18.72
N TRP A 627 26.98 7.34 19.62
CA TRP A 627 25.53 7.40 19.43
C TRP A 627 25.14 8.25 18.21
N ILE A 628 25.62 9.49 18.17
CA ILE A 628 25.35 10.42 17.06
C ILE A 628 25.89 9.85 15.74
N ALA A 629 27.13 9.35 15.75
CA ALA A 629 27.77 8.78 14.58
C ALA A 629 27.01 7.56 14.05
N GLY A 630 26.48 6.68 14.93
CA GLY A 630 25.70 5.52 14.51
C GLY A 630 24.42 5.91 13.76
N ILE A 631 23.68 6.91 14.25
CA ILE A 631 22.48 7.40 13.56
C ILE A 631 22.82 8.07 12.24
N LEU A 632 23.85 8.92 12.22
CA LEU A 632 24.33 9.53 10.98
C LEU A 632 24.74 8.47 9.98
N PHE A 633 25.54 7.49 10.38
CA PHE A 633 26.02 6.42 9.53
C PHE A 633 24.87 5.70 8.81
N ILE A 634 23.84 5.27 9.56
CA ILE A 634 22.70 4.53 8.99
C ILE A 634 21.80 5.36 8.08
N TYR A 635 21.58 6.66 8.35
CA TYR A 635 20.64 7.46 7.56
C TYR A 635 21.31 8.34 6.50
N LEU A 636 22.63 8.51 6.55
CA LEU A 636 23.41 9.07 5.45
C LEU A 636 23.48 8.12 4.25
N SER A 637 23.35 6.80 4.48
CA SER A 637 23.43 5.75 3.44
C SER A 637 22.14 5.52 2.66
N GLN A 638 21.10 6.31 2.91
CA GLN A 638 19.76 5.99 2.43
C GLN A 638 19.28 7.10 1.49
N GLY A 639 19.49 6.92 0.19
CA GLY A 639 19.10 7.88 -0.85
C GLY A 639 17.61 8.29 -0.86
N TRP A 640 16.73 7.53 -0.19
CA TRP A 640 15.31 7.89 -0.02
C TRP A 640 15.05 8.85 1.15
N VAL A 641 15.97 8.95 2.12
CA VAL A 641 15.88 9.90 3.22
C VAL A 641 16.06 11.30 2.63
N LEU A 642 15.04 12.16 2.77
CA LEU A 642 14.89 13.51 2.18
C LEU A 642 14.09 13.58 0.86
N ASN A 643 13.46 12.49 0.42
CA ASN A 643 12.46 12.55 -0.64
C ASN A 643 11.19 13.28 -0.17
N ARG A 644 10.84 13.16 1.13
CA ARG A 644 9.76 13.91 1.79
C ARG A 644 10.35 14.75 2.92
N VAL A 645 10.88 15.93 2.57
CA VAL A 645 11.73 16.76 3.44
C VAL A 645 11.28 16.90 4.90
N VAL A 646 10.00 17.19 5.16
CA VAL A 646 9.50 17.38 6.54
C VAL A 646 9.20 16.04 7.22
N GLY A 647 8.84 15.00 6.47
CA GLY A 647 8.55 13.67 7.01
C GLY A 647 9.82 12.92 7.41
N ASP A 648 10.86 12.94 6.59
CA ASP A 648 12.03 12.08 6.75
C ASP A 648 13.02 12.57 7.83
N ILE A 649 12.99 13.85 8.20
CA ILE A 649 13.85 14.40 9.26
C ILE A 649 13.63 13.73 10.61
N ARG A 650 12.45 13.13 10.82
CA ARG A 650 12.09 12.39 12.04
C ARG A 650 13.05 11.26 12.37
N TYR A 651 13.72 10.69 11.38
CA TYR A 651 14.68 9.60 11.55
C TYR A 651 15.91 10.01 12.37
N TYR A 652 16.18 11.32 12.43
CA TYR A 652 17.25 11.91 13.21
C TYR A 652 16.84 12.28 14.64
N VAL A 653 15.61 11.99 15.09
CA VAL A 653 15.16 12.32 16.46
C VAL A 653 16.09 11.76 17.54
N ALA A 654 16.66 10.58 17.32
CA ALA A 654 17.60 9.95 18.25
C ALA A 654 18.89 10.78 18.48
N ILE A 655 19.24 11.69 17.57
CA ILE A 655 20.38 12.62 17.76
C ILE A 655 20.07 13.68 18.83
N VAL A 656 18.80 14.08 18.97
CA VAL A 656 18.41 15.26 19.76
C VAL A 656 18.88 15.19 21.22
N PRO A 657 18.64 14.10 21.99
CA PRO A 657 19.12 14.03 23.37
C PRO A 657 20.65 14.12 23.48
N ALA A 658 21.38 13.36 22.66
CA ALA A 658 22.83 13.30 22.70
C ALA A 658 23.47 14.64 22.32
N ALA A 659 23.00 15.25 21.23
CA ALA A 659 23.46 16.57 20.79
C ALA A 659 23.19 17.62 21.87
N THR A 660 22.01 17.60 22.49
CA THR A 660 21.63 18.57 23.52
C THR A 660 22.49 18.43 24.78
N ILE A 661 22.77 17.21 25.24
CA ILE A 661 23.63 16.96 26.40
C ILE A 661 25.05 17.48 26.15
N LEU A 662 25.62 17.19 24.99
CA LEU A 662 26.95 17.66 24.60
C LEU A 662 27.00 19.19 24.46
N SER A 663 25.96 19.80 23.89
CA SER A 663 25.87 21.25 23.74
C SER A 663 25.76 21.96 25.09
N VAL A 664 24.93 21.46 26.00
CA VAL A 664 24.85 21.98 27.37
C VAL A 664 26.16 21.76 28.12
N PHE A 665 26.87 20.65 27.87
CA PHE A 665 28.19 20.42 28.45
C PHE A 665 29.18 21.53 28.05
N ILE A 666 29.22 21.92 26.77
CA ILE A 666 30.09 22.99 26.28
C ILE A 666 29.66 24.34 26.85
N LEU A 667 28.36 24.64 26.83
CA LEU A 667 27.79 25.86 27.41
C LEU A 667 28.15 25.99 28.88
N ARG A 668 28.12 24.90 29.64
CA ARG A 668 28.56 24.85 31.04
C ARG A 668 30.06 25.16 31.19
N GLU A 669 30.91 24.56 30.37
CA GLU A 669 32.37 24.81 30.41
C GLU A 669 32.69 26.28 30.06
N ILE A 670 31.94 26.88 29.14
CA ILE A 670 32.03 28.31 28.81
C ILE A 670 31.59 29.17 30.00
N TRP A 671 30.44 28.85 30.59
CA TRP A 671 29.88 29.56 31.74
C TRP A 671 30.82 29.58 32.96
N HIS A 672 31.52 28.48 33.21
CA HIS A 672 32.47 28.36 34.32
C HIS A 672 33.88 28.88 34.00
N SER A 673 34.15 29.36 32.79
CA SER A 673 35.42 30.01 32.49
C SER A 673 35.50 31.37 33.18
N ASN A 674 36.68 31.72 33.71
CA ASN A 674 36.91 32.91 34.54
C ASN A 674 36.47 34.25 33.89
N TYR A 675 36.30 34.28 32.56
CA TYR A 675 36.00 35.47 31.78
C TYR A 675 34.52 35.86 31.76
N TRP A 676 33.59 34.90 31.91
CA TRP A 676 32.15 35.20 31.92
C TRP A 676 31.64 35.55 33.32
N ASN A 677 32.51 35.87 34.27
CA ASN A 677 32.12 36.22 35.63
C ASN A 677 31.44 37.59 35.73
N GLU A 678 31.63 38.49 34.75
CA GLU A 678 30.93 39.76 34.69
C GLU A 678 29.43 39.59 34.41
N LEU A 679 28.60 40.35 35.13
CA LEU A 679 27.13 40.30 35.06
C LEU A 679 26.60 40.53 33.62
N ARG A 680 27.30 41.36 32.83
CA ARG A 680 26.98 41.65 31.42
C ARG A 680 27.21 40.44 30.52
N GLY A 681 28.33 39.73 30.69
CA GLY A 681 28.61 38.49 29.97
C GLY A 681 27.55 37.43 30.25
N LYS A 682 27.17 37.23 31.51
CA LYS A 682 26.12 36.27 31.88
C LYS A 682 24.76 36.60 31.25
N LYS A 683 24.40 37.88 31.17
CA LYS A 683 23.16 38.33 30.50
C LYS A 683 23.19 38.07 28.99
N ILE A 684 24.30 38.37 28.31
CA ILE A 684 24.47 38.11 26.87
C ILE A 684 24.40 36.61 26.59
N PHE A 685 25.08 35.79 27.38
CA PHE A 685 25.03 34.33 27.28
C PHE A 685 23.60 33.79 27.44
N MET A 686 22.87 34.26 28.46
CA MET A 686 21.47 33.88 28.68
C MET A 686 20.56 34.34 27.53
N LEU A 687 20.81 35.52 26.96
CA LEU A 687 20.07 36.03 25.80
C LEU A 687 20.31 35.14 24.57
N THR A 688 21.56 34.72 24.32
CA THR A 688 21.89 33.85 23.19
C THR A 688 21.28 32.45 23.33
N VAL A 689 21.29 31.87 24.53
CA VAL A 689 20.63 30.59 24.82
C VAL A 689 19.10 30.71 24.67
N ALA A 690 18.51 31.81 25.15
CA ALA A 690 17.08 32.09 24.98
C ALA A 690 16.69 32.31 23.51
N SER A 691 17.54 32.99 22.72
CA SER A 691 17.35 33.16 21.28
C SER A 691 17.45 31.83 20.53
N LEU A 692 18.38 30.94 20.90
CA LEU A 692 18.47 29.59 20.31
C LEU A 692 17.23 28.75 20.61
N LEU A 693 16.66 28.86 21.82
CA LEU A 693 15.40 28.23 22.23
C LEU A 693 14.18 28.77 21.43
N LEU A 694 14.11 30.10 21.27
CA LEU A 694 13.04 30.76 20.51
C LEU A 694 13.11 30.44 19.01
N ILE A 695 14.30 30.42 18.43
CA ILE A 695 14.53 30.11 17.01
C ILE A 695 14.22 28.63 16.74
N SER A 696 14.64 27.68 17.58
CA SER A 696 14.32 26.27 17.36
C SER A 696 12.82 25.96 17.49
N GLY A 697 12.13 26.66 18.39
CA GLY A 697 10.69 26.49 18.62
C GLY A 697 9.83 27.16 17.54
N ILE A 698 10.12 28.41 17.16
CA ILE A 698 9.29 29.19 16.22
C ILE A 698 9.35 28.62 14.79
N ILE A 699 10.51 28.16 14.31
CA ILE A 699 10.63 27.65 12.93
C ILE A 699 9.96 26.28 12.78
N ALA A 700 10.07 25.40 13.77
CA ALA A 700 9.35 24.13 13.77
C ALA A 700 7.83 24.33 13.86
N SER A 701 7.37 25.30 14.65
CA SER A 701 5.95 25.64 14.78
C SER A 701 5.39 26.28 13.51
N ALA A 702 6.15 27.16 12.86
CA ALA A 702 5.73 27.86 11.65
C ALA A 702 5.58 26.90 10.46
N ASP A 703 6.50 25.94 10.28
CA ASP A 703 6.36 24.90 9.27
C ASP A 703 5.37 23.80 9.67
N LEU A 704 5.15 23.52 10.96
CA LEU A 704 4.07 22.61 11.38
C LEU A 704 2.70 23.22 11.06
N VAL A 705 2.49 24.50 11.36
CA VAL A 705 1.24 25.21 11.04
C VAL A 705 1.07 25.33 9.52
N LYS A 706 2.14 25.63 8.77
CA LYS A 706 2.08 25.78 7.31
C LYS A 706 1.99 24.44 6.57
N SER A 707 2.60 23.37 7.10
CA SER A 707 2.53 22.01 6.55
C SER A 707 1.25 21.28 6.95
N GLN A 708 0.68 21.55 8.13
CA GLN A 708 -0.70 21.13 8.43
C GLN A 708 -1.68 21.91 7.55
N TYR A 709 -1.54 23.24 7.40
CA TYR A 709 -2.35 24.01 6.44
C TYR A 709 -2.20 23.53 4.98
N SER A 710 -1.00 23.15 4.55
CA SER A 710 -0.79 22.61 3.20
C SER A 710 -1.24 21.16 3.08
N ARG A 711 -1.24 20.36 4.16
CA ARG A 711 -1.84 19.00 4.18
C ARG A 711 -3.37 19.06 4.20
N PHE A 712 -3.95 20.10 4.80
CA PHE A 712 -5.38 20.42 4.69
C PHE A 712 -5.79 20.84 3.27
N GLN A 713 -4.84 21.20 2.40
CA GLN A 713 -5.15 21.65 1.03
C GLN A 713 -4.54 20.78 -0.08
N HIS A 714 -3.52 19.97 0.18
CA HIS A 714 -2.76 19.25 -0.85
C HIS A 714 -2.51 17.79 -0.45
N MET A 715 -3.20 16.89 -1.16
CA MET A 715 -2.62 15.61 -1.61
C MET A 715 -1.17 15.84 -2.07
N PRO A 716 -0.26 14.86 -1.91
CA PRO A 716 1.14 15.03 -2.32
C PRO A 716 1.20 15.60 -3.75
N PRO A 717 2.07 16.58 -4.05
CA PRO A 717 2.28 16.97 -5.43
C PRO A 717 2.67 15.71 -6.19
N GLY A 718 1.85 15.37 -7.18
CA GLY A 718 2.01 14.16 -7.97
C GLY A 718 3.44 14.06 -8.50
N LEU A 719 4.08 12.94 -8.19
CA LEU A 719 5.25 12.49 -8.94
C LEU A 719 4.72 11.86 -10.23
N LYS A 720 4.47 12.73 -11.21
CA LYS A 720 4.58 12.55 -12.67
C LYS A 720 4.33 13.93 -13.28
N ASN A 721 5.09 14.29 -14.31
CA ASN A 721 5.08 15.62 -14.94
C ASN A 721 3.66 16.01 -15.37
N GLU A 722 2.99 16.86 -14.58
CA GLU A 722 1.69 17.43 -14.96
C GLU A 722 1.94 18.58 -15.92
N ILE A 723 1.39 18.49 -17.14
CA ILE A 723 1.50 19.52 -18.17
C ILE A 723 0.17 20.28 -18.22
N GLU A 724 0.18 21.54 -17.79
CA GLU A 724 -0.96 22.44 -17.99
C GLU A 724 -0.97 22.89 -19.45
N LEU A 725 -2.07 22.62 -20.14
CA LEU A 725 -2.23 22.89 -21.57
C LEU A 725 -3.52 23.71 -21.79
N GLU A 726 -3.48 24.63 -22.76
CA GLU A 726 -4.72 25.15 -23.32
C GLU A 726 -5.39 24.06 -24.17
N LEU A 727 -6.72 23.98 -24.11
CA LEU A 727 -7.49 22.94 -24.81
C LEU A 727 -7.20 22.92 -26.32
N ASN A 728 -7.01 24.10 -26.92
CA ASN A 728 -6.63 24.22 -28.33
C ASN A 728 -5.26 23.58 -28.62
N GLU A 729 -4.30 23.69 -27.70
CA GLU A 729 -2.96 23.12 -27.89
C GLU A 729 -2.99 21.58 -27.82
N LEU A 730 -3.86 21.03 -26.96
CA LEU A 730 -4.11 19.59 -26.87
C LEU A 730 -4.75 19.05 -28.16
N ILE A 731 -5.75 19.76 -28.71
CA ILE A 731 -6.47 19.36 -29.93
C ILE A 731 -5.57 19.46 -31.17
N THR A 732 -4.66 20.45 -31.22
CA THR A 732 -3.83 20.68 -32.41
C THR A 732 -2.73 19.64 -32.57
N ASN A 733 -2.19 19.09 -31.46
CA ASN A 733 -1.12 18.06 -31.49
C ASN A 733 -1.32 16.99 -30.40
N PRO A 734 -2.41 16.21 -30.46
CA PRO A 734 -2.77 15.31 -29.37
C PRO A 734 -1.78 14.15 -29.21
N GLU A 735 -1.19 13.66 -30.30
CA GLU A 735 -0.18 12.58 -30.29
C GLU A 735 1.06 12.91 -29.45
N LYS A 736 1.40 14.19 -29.31
CA LYS A 736 2.56 14.63 -28.50
C LYS A 736 2.35 14.42 -27.00
N TYR A 737 1.10 14.35 -26.55
CA TYR A 737 0.73 14.30 -25.14
C TYR A 737 0.17 12.92 -24.73
N GLU A 738 0.18 11.94 -25.65
CA GLU A 738 -0.24 10.57 -25.37
C GLU A 738 0.64 9.91 -24.31
N GLY A 739 0.02 9.39 -23.25
CA GLY A 739 0.69 8.77 -22.10
C GLY A 739 1.11 9.74 -21.00
N GLU A 740 0.92 11.05 -21.19
CA GLU A 740 1.25 12.08 -20.19
C GLU A 740 0.04 12.41 -19.30
N ILE A 741 0.31 12.94 -18.09
CA ILE A 741 -0.72 13.47 -17.20
C ILE A 741 -0.92 14.95 -17.55
N ILE A 742 -2.11 15.29 -18.03
CA ILE A 742 -2.42 16.65 -18.47
C ILE A 742 -3.41 17.32 -17.52
N PHE A 743 -3.34 18.66 -17.48
CA PHE A 743 -4.32 19.51 -16.83
C PHE A 743 -4.90 20.50 -17.84
N VAL A 744 -6.22 20.41 -18.07
CA VAL A 744 -6.91 21.23 -19.08
C VAL A 744 -8.23 21.76 -18.53
N ARG A 745 -8.57 22.98 -18.94
CA ARG A 745 -9.86 23.62 -18.65
C ARG A 745 -10.73 23.54 -19.89
N ALA A 746 -11.95 23.05 -19.73
CA ALA A 746 -12.86 22.82 -20.84
C ALA A 746 -14.32 23.07 -20.46
N ILE A 747 -15.18 23.11 -21.47
CA ILE A 747 -16.63 23.17 -21.31
C ILE A 747 -17.20 21.81 -21.68
N VAL A 748 -18.08 21.28 -20.83
CA VAL A 748 -18.77 20.01 -21.09
C VAL A 748 -19.74 20.21 -22.25
N GLU A 749 -19.50 19.52 -23.37
CA GLU A 749 -20.34 19.66 -24.57
C GLU A 749 -21.44 18.60 -24.64
N ARG A 750 -21.13 17.37 -24.19
CA ARG A 750 -22.08 16.25 -24.15
C ARG A 750 -21.78 15.31 -23.00
N VAL A 751 -22.79 14.94 -22.23
CA VAL A 751 -22.66 13.92 -21.18
C VAL A 751 -22.98 12.55 -21.79
N LEU A 752 -22.10 11.57 -21.59
CA LEU A 752 -22.25 10.22 -22.14
C LEU A 752 -22.81 9.25 -21.09
N SER A 753 -22.35 9.38 -19.84
CA SER A 753 -22.85 8.66 -18.66
C SER A 753 -22.48 9.44 -17.38
N GLN A 754 -22.85 8.94 -16.20
CA GLN A 754 -22.42 9.54 -14.91
C GLN A 754 -20.90 9.56 -14.73
N ASN A 755 -20.19 8.69 -15.45
CA ASN A 755 -18.74 8.49 -15.34
C ASN A 755 -17.98 9.00 -16.57
N ALA A 756 -18.68 9.51 -17.58
CA ALA A 756 -18.04 9.95 -18.82
C ALA A 756 -18.77 11.13 -19.48
N PHE A 757 -18.01 12.11 -19.93
CA PHE A 757 -18.52 13.24 -20.71
C PHE A 757 -17.50 13.65 -21.77
N MET A 758 -17.93 14.46 -22.73
CA MET A 758 -17.15 14.86 -23.90
C MET A 758 -16.92 16.38 -23.89
N ILE A 759 -15.73 16.78 -24.31
CA ILE A 759 -15.30 18.17 -24.48
C ILE A 759 -14.88 18.39 -25.94
N GLU A 760 -15.29 19.52 -26.53
CA GLU A 760 -14.99 19.92 -27.92
C GLU A 760 -15.24 18.82 -28.96
N GLY A 761 -16.29 18.02 -28.78
CA GLY A 761 -16.76 17.01 -29.72
C GLY A 761 -15.86 15.81 -29.97
N GLU A 762 -14.62 15.82 -29.47
CA GLU A 762 -13.58 14.87 -29.89
C GLU A 762 -12.82 14.20 -28.73
N ILE A 763 -12.85 14.79 -27.51
CA ILE A 763 -12.12 14.25 -26.35
C ILE A 763 -13.10 13.74 -25.28
N VAL A 764 -13.00 12.46 -24.94
CA VAL A 764 -13.79 11.81 -23.90
C VAL A 764 -13.08 11.89 -22.55
N VAL A 765 -13.74 12.41 -21.53
CA VAL A 765 -13.24 12.44 -20.15
C VAL A 765 -13.92 11.31 -19.39
N PHE A 766 -13.13 10.38 -18.86
CA PHE A 766 -13.61 9.21 -18.12
C PHE A 766 -13.15 9.25 -16.66
N MET A 767 -14.06 9.00 -15.72
CA MET A 767 -13.84 9.08 -14.28
C MET A 767 -14.35 7.82 -13.58
N GLN A 768 -13.65 7.35 -12.55
CA GLN A 768 -14.00 6.10 -11.85
C GLN A 768 -15.20 6.24 -10.89
N ASP A 769 -15.34 7.35 -10.17
CA ASP A 769 -16.36 7.50 -9.10
C ASP A 769 -17.59 8.35 -9.50
N GLY A 770 -17.65 8.80 -10.77
CA GLY A 770 -18.73 9.62 -11.29
C GLY A 770 -18.79 11.05 -10.71
N ILE A 771 -19.29 11.99 -11.50
CA ILE A 771 -19.58 13.36 -11.04
C ILE A 771 -20.80 13.88 -11.79
N GLU A 772 -21.71 14.58 -11.11
CA GLU A 772 -22.89 15.18 -11.75
C GLU A 772 -22.48 16.42 -12.55
N VAL A 773 -22.17 16.24 -13.83
CA VAL A 773 -21.93 17.32 -14.81
C VAL A 773 -23.11 17.49 -15.76
N LYS A 774 -23.35 18.73 -16.19
CA LYS A 774 -24.33 19.08 -17.23
C LYS A 774 -23.63 19.71 -18.42
N LYS A 775 -24.29 19.63 -19.59
CA LYS A 775 -23.86 20.34 -20.79
C LYS A 775 -23.78 21.84 -20.51
N GLY A 776 -22.64 22.46 -20.81
CA GLY A 776 -22.34 23.86 -20.56
C GLY A 776 -21.52 24.14 -19.30
N ASP A 777 -21.26 23.13 -18.47
CA ASP A 777 -20.47 23.31 -17.25
C ASP A 777 -18.99 23.56 -17.58
N LYS A 778 -18.39 24.54 -16.89
CA LYS A 778 -16.94 24.77 -16.92
C LYS A 778 -16.26 23.80 -15.95
N VAL A 779 -15.37 22.98 -16.49
CA VAL A 779 -14.65 21.95 -15.73
C VAL A 779 -13.15 22.14 -15.85
N SER A 780 -12.45 21.87 -14.76
CA SER A 780 -11.00 21.62 -14.76
C SER A 780 -10.78 20.13 -14.65
N ILE A 781 -9.97 19.60 -15.56
CA ILE A 781 -9.80 18.16 -15.77
C ILE A 781 -8.32 17.84 -15.63
N ARG A 782 -8.01 16.93 -14.71
CA ARG A 782 -6.69 16.33 -14.54
C ARG A 782 -6.75 14.86 -14.91
N GLY A 783 -5.83 14.35 -15.71
CA GLY A 783 -5.85 12.93 -16.01
C GLY A 783 -4.85 12.50 -17.05
N MET A 784 -4.72 11.20 -17.23
CA MET A 784 -3.82 10.62 -18.22
C MET A 784 -4.46 10.71 -19.59
N PHE A 785 -3.79 11.39 -20.53
CA PHE A 785 -4.25 11.51 -21.91
C PHE A 785 -3.85 10.26 -22.69
N VAL A 786 -4.82 9.59 -23.31
CA VAL A 786 -4.63 8.33 -24.02
C VAL A 786 -5.51 8.31 -25.25
N LYS A 787 -5.08 7.61 -26.29
CA LYS A 787 -5.92 7.35 -27.46
C LYS A 787 -6.99 6.29 -27.11
N ASP A 788 -8.24 6.50 -27.51
CA ASP A 788 -9.28 5.49 -27.34
C ASP A 788 -9.16 4.45 -28.46
N GLU A 789 -8.61 3.29 -28.14
CA GLU A 789 -8.38 2.22 -29.11
C GLU A 789 -9.67 1.49 -29.53
N LYS A 790 -10.79 1.75 -28.86
CA LYS A 790 -12.09 1.16 -29.23
C LYS A 790 -12.76 1.88 -30.40
N ARG A 791 -12.29 3.08 -30.77
CA ARG A 791 -12.78 3.88 -31.90
C ARG A 791 -11.61 4.61 -32.57
N PRO A 792 -11.25 4.27 -33.83
CA PRO A 792 -10.11 4.89 -34.47
C PRO A 792 -10.32 6.41 -34.65
N GLY A 793 -9.58 7.22 -33.89
CA GLY A 793 -9.53 8.68 -34.02
C GLY A 793 -10.00 9.50 -32.82
N GLU A 794 -10.58 8.89 -31.78
CA GLU A 794 -11.05 9.61 -30.58
C GLU A 794 -9.99 9.60 -29.46
N TRP A 795 -9.81 10.73 -28.78
CA TRP A 795 -8.86 10.90 -27.67
C TRP A 795 -9.58 10.87 -26.32
N MET A 796 -8.91 10.42 -25.26
CA MET A 796 -9.52 10.27 -23.94
C MET A 796 -8.62 10.77 -22.80
N ILE A 797 -9.23 11.36 -21.77
CA ILE A 797 -8.58 11.69 -20.50
C ILE A 797 -9.12 10.77 -19.41
N ARG A 798 -8.27 9.90 -18.86
CA ARG A 798 -8.60 9.03 -17.72
C ARG A 798 -8.28 9.71 -16.41
N CYS A 799 -9.30 9.95 -15.61
CA CYS A 799 -9.23 10.72 -14.37
C CYS A 799 -9.43 9.80 -13.16
N GLN A 800 -8.70 10.06 -12.07
CA GLN A 800 -8.96 9.42 -10.77
C GLN A 800 -10.04 10.18 -9.99
N PRO A 801 -10.56 9.61 -8.88
CA PRO A 801 -11.50 10.32 -8.03
C PRO A 801 -10.96 11.68 -7.55
N GLY A 802 -11.72 12.76 -7.79
CA GLY A 802 -11.36 14.13 -7.40
C GLY A 802 -10.51 14.93 -8.40
N ASP A 803 -10.17 14.34 -9.54
CA ASP A 803 -9.38 14.98 -10.61
C ASP A 803 -10.21 15.88 -11.55
N VAL A 804 -11.54 15.79 -11.53
CA VAL A 804 -12.45 16.69 -12.26
C VAL A 804 -13.16 17.60 -11.27
N ARG A 805 -13.07 18.92 -11.48
CA ARG A 805 -13.67 19.92 -10.58
C ARG A 805 -14.49 20.96 -11.35
N LEU A 806 -15.67 21.28 -10.84
CA LEU A 806 -16.57 22.33 -11.33
C LEU A 806 -16.10 23.72 -10.86
N GLY A 807 -15.97 24.67 -11.79
CA GLY A 807 -15.68 26.07 -11.49
C GLY A 807 -14.20 26.51 -11.60
N GLU A 808 -13.98 27.83 -11.64
CA GLU A 808 -12.68 28.47 -11.89
C GLU A 808 -11.74 28.41 -10.67
N MET A 809 -10.62 27.71 -10.78
CA MET A 809 -9.43 28.02 -9.96
C MET A 809 -8.66 29.20 -10.58
N GLN A 810 -8.31 30.18 -9.75
CA GLN A 810 -7.41 31.28 -10.14
C GLN A 810 -6.09 30.72 -10.71
N PRO A 811 -5.53 31.34 -11.76
CA PRO A 811 -4.29 30.89 -12.36
C PRO A 811 -3.11 31.01 -11.38
N LEU A 812 -2.24 30.01 -11.34
CA LEU A 812 -0.93 30.16 -10.71
C LEU A 812 -0.09 31.19 -11.50
N PRO A 813 0.83 31.93 -10.84
CA PRO A 813 1.62 32.95 -11.52
C PRO A 813 2.50 32.32 -12.61
N ASN A 814 2.38 32.84 -13.84
CA ASN A 814 3.18 32.49 -15.02
C ASN A 814 4.67 32.33 -14.69
N GLY A 815 5.17 31.11 -14.82
CA GLY A 815 6.60 30.80 -14.77
C GLY A 815 6.96 29.78 -15.84
N LYS A 816 7.54 30.25 -16.95
CA LYS A 816 8.15 29.39 -17.98
C LYS A 816 9.03 28.31 -17.34
N ILE A 817 8.76 27.04 -17.67
CA ILE A 817 9.56 25.89 -17.23
C ILE A 817 10.82 25.83 -18.12
N PRO A 818 12.05 25.88 -17.56
CA PRO A 818 13.27 25.61 -18.34
C PRO A 818 13.42 24.09 -18.57
N PRO A 819 14.20 23.68 -19.59
CA PRO A 819 14.36 22.26 -19.92
C PRO A 819 15.03 21.48 -18.77
N PHE A 820 14.67 20.21 -18.70
CA PHE A 820 15.08 19.23 -17.71
C PHE A 820 16.61 19.20 -17.51
N LYS A 821 17.05 19.36 -16.26
CA LYS A 821 18.35 18.91 -15.77
C LYS A 821 18.11 17.84 -14.69
N PRO A 822 18.91 16.77 -14.65
CA PRO A 822 18.80 15.72 -13.63
C PRO A 822 19.30 16.31 -12.31
N MET A 823 18.37 16.84 -11.49
CA MET A 823 18.51 17.19 -10.06
C MET A 823 17.43 18.22 -9.71
N LYS A 824 16.18 17.79 -9.41
CA LYS A 824 15.25 18.66 -8.66
C LYS A 824 15.63 18.59 -7.17
N ILE A 825 16.59 19.45 -6.82
CA ILE A 825 17.14 19.65 -5.48
C ILE A 825 16.05 20.29 -4.60
N LEU A 826 15.46 19.55 -3.67
CA LEU A 826 14.58 20.15 -2.65
C LEU A 826 15.47 20.88 -1.62
N MET A 827 15.43 22.22 -1.65
CA MET A 827 16.12 23.08 -0.69
C MET A 827 15.24 23.38 0.55
N PRO A 828 15.83 23.56 1.74
CA PRO A 828 15.11 24.08 2.90
C PRO A 828 14.47 25.44 2.60
N THR A 829 13.38 25.79 3.29
CA THR A 829 12.71 27.08 3.09
C THR A 829 13.65 28.24 3.48
N THR A 830 13.43 29.43 2.94
CA THR A 830 14.23 30.62 3.25
C THR A 830 14.27 30.91 4.76
N MET A 831 13.16 30.66 5.47
CA MET A 831 13.06 30.75 6.93
C MET A 831 13.96 29.73 7.65
N GLN A 832 13.99 28.47 7.18
CA GLN A 832 14.87 27.42 7.70
C GLN A 832 16.35 27.74 7.46
N ILE A 833 16.70 28.24 6.27
CA ILE A 833 18.08 28.65 5.95
C ILE A 833 18.51 29.83 6.83
N LEU A 834 17.68 30.87 6.96
CA LEU A 834 17.95 32.00 7.85
C LEU A 834 18.14 31.55 9.30
N ALA A 835 17.31 30.63 9.78
CA ALA A 835 17.44 30.04 11.12
C ALA A 835 18.77 29.31 11.32
N GLY A 836 19.15 28.45 10.37
CA GLY A 836 20.42 27.75 10.37
C GLY A 836 21.61 28.72 10.36
N VAL A 837 21.53 29.79 9.56
CA VAL A 837 22.54 30.85 9.51
C VAL A 837 22.62 31.62 10.82
N PHE A 838 21.49 32.02 11.43
CA PHE A 838 21.48 32.70 12.73
C PHE A 838 21.98 31.81 13.86
N GLY A 839 21.62 30.51 13.84
CA GLY A 839 22.17 29.51 14.75
C GLY A 839 23.68 29.40 14.60
N LEU A 840 24.17 29.25 13.37
CA LEU A 840 25.60 29.17 13.08
C LEU A 840 26.35 30.46 13.47
N MET A 841 25.77 31.64 13.22
CA MET A 841 26.30 32.92 13.66
C MET A 841 26.36 33.01 15.19
N ALA A 842 25.31 32.59 15.90
CA ALA A 842 25.32 32.56 17.37
C ALA A 842 26.44 31.64 17.89
N ILE A 843 26.65 30.48 17.26
CA ILE A 843 27.73 29.54 17.58
C ILE A 843 29.10 30.16 17.31
N VAL A 844 29.29 30.79 16.14
CA VAL A 844 30.54 31.45 15.75
C VAL A 844 30.83 32.63 16.68
N ILE A 845 29.82 33.40 17.11
CA ILE A 845 29.98 34.49 18.07
C ILE A 845 30.41 33.95 19.44
N ILE A 846 29.72 32.92 19.95
CA ILE A 846 30.07 32.26 21.23
C ILE A 846 31.51 31.71 21.17
N TYR A 847 31.88 31.08 20.06
CA TYR A 847 33.17 30.42 19.89
C TYR A 847 34.32 31.39 19.60
N SER A 848 34.12 32.39 18.74
CA SER A 848 35.11 33.43 18.42
C SER A 848 35.45 34.26 19.65
N ILE A 849 34.43 34.64 20.44
CA ILE A 849 34.64 35.31 21.73
C ILE A 849 35.38 34.37 22.71
N GLY A 850 35.04 33.07 22.72
CA GLY A 850 35.74 32.07 23.53
C GLY A 850 37.20 31.82 23.14
N LEU A 851 37.54 31.80 21.85
CA LEU A 851 38.89 31.54 21.32
C LEU A 851 39.81 32.76 21.36
N ILE A 852 39.31 33.94 20.98
CA ILE A 852 40.06 35.21 21.03
C ILE A 852 40.51 35.50 22.46
N CYS A 853 39.67 35.16 23.46
CA CYS A 853 39.99 35.34 24.87
C CYS A 853 40.93 34.26 25.44
N ARG A 854 41.03 33.08 24.81
CA ARG A 854 41.97 32.01 25.21
C ARG A 854 43.42 32.33 24.82
N ARG A 855 43.63 33.13 23.77
CA ARG A 855 44.96 33.60 23.36
C ARG A 855 45.54 34.66 24.31
N LYS A 856 44.69 35.46 24.98
CA LYS A 856 45.12 36.51 25.94
C LYS A 856 45.52 36.00 27.33
N SER A 857 45.30 34.72 27.66
CA SER A 857 45.80 34.13 28.93
C SER A 857 47.10 33.34 28.77
N LEU A 858 47.66 33.32 27.56
CA LEU A 858 48.97 32.75 27.23
C LEU A 858 50.00 33.83 26.84
N SER A 859 49.62 35.11 26.97
CA SER A 859 50.49 36.29 26.84
C SER A 859 50.76 36.91 28.20
#